data_AF-A0A7Y3XIU4-F1
#
_entry.id   AF-A0A7Y3XIU4-F1
#
_cell.length_a   1.000
_cell.length_b   1.000
_cell.length_c   1.000
_cell.angle_alpha   90.00
_cell.angle_beta   90.00
_cell.angle_gamma   90.00
#
_symmetry.space_group_name_H-M   'P 1'
#
loop_
_entity.id
_entity.type
_entity.pdbx_description
1 polymer ?
#
loop_
_entity_poly.entity_id
_entity_poly.type
_entity_poly.pdbx_seq_one_letter_code
_entity_poly.pdbx_strand_id
1 'polypeptide(L)'
;MIRRILTLTAKSATFVVLFSMSQGLQAQQDPEAIAIDWTVTIPVITSDAEAPTIDGVLDEVVWETAVVIDCFTQVDPNQGEPPTQRTEMRLLYDQDHLYVAFRCYDTDPDGIVVSQLQRDRSLDTDDNVRFVIDPYFDRRNGYYFSMNPVGCRRDAEVVGNRNLRTDWDGIWYGRSSMDEQGWCAEFSIPFKTISMNPNTSRWSFNAERYVRRNHELNRWASPARNIDIESVGDAGVIEGLHELDQGVGLDFVPYTLATLKRDHDRNQDGLDLDAGFDLFYKVTPSLTASLTVNTDFAETEVDDRRVNLTRFPLFFPEKRDFFLQDAGIFEFGGIRQNPLPYHSRRIGIGPGGAPQDILAGLKLTGRVGDLNLGLLDVQMKHDQELGDKNLFVGRASVNVFDQSAIGAIFTHGDPLSTEDNSMGGVDFLYRDTHFNGNKIVQGSAWGLLSDSSDQDSIQGAYGFKLGYPNSVVDWEVGYTEISNEFDAALGFVPRKGIREYFGNWSYTFRPKKNFIRTIESGVDGYLITDLDNNVETQRITLNVADFRSQRHDQLRFSYSFEREVIDSNFRITRDVTIPAGDYTNQRYMARLLTSRGKPFIFGFQYEGGGFYSGLRNDYLFQGEWRVSPNLHIGADYLINDVDLAEGDFITRIIRGRLNILFTPDITWTTFVQYDSVSQSAGINSKLQWIVQPGNTIYLVLNQDVQRYGSDQYRLSSSDLTTKIGWTFRF
;
A
#
# COMPACT_ATOMS: atom_id res chain seq x y z
N MET A 1 20.82 10.55 -40.69
CA MET A 1 22.13 10.34 -40.04
C MET A 1 21.98 10.12 -38.53
N ILE A 2 21.24 10.99 -37.82
CA ILE A 2 20.96 10.89 -36.37
C ILE A 2 20.23 9.59 -35.97
N ARG A 3 19.21 9.14 -36.74
CA ARG A 3 18.55 7.83 -36.53
C ARG A 3 19.54 6.65 -36.57
N ARG A 4 20.47 6.62 -37.51
CA ARG A 4 21.50 5.56 -37.62
C ARG A 4 22.55 5.64 -36.50
N ILE A 5 22.88 6.83 -36.03
CA ILE A 5 23.80 7.02 -34.89
C ILE A 5 23.15 6.50 -33.60
N LEU A 6 21.87 6.84 -33.36
CA LEU A 6 21.10 6.36 -32.20
C LEU A 6 20.92 4.84 -32.19
N THR A 7 20.63 4.21 -33.34
CA THR A 7 20.50 2.75 -33.44
C THR A 7 21.84 2.04 -33.24
N LEU A 8 22.97 2.64 -33.65
CA LEU A 8 24.30 2.08 -33.39
C LEU A 8 24.70 2.22 -31.92
N THR A 9 24.46 3.36 -31.27
CA THR A 9 24.71 3.52 -29.83
C THR A 9 23.84 2.62 -28.96
N ALA A 10 22.57 2.39 -29.35
CA ALA A 10 21.69 1.45 -28.64
C ALA A 10 22.18 0.00 -28.78
N LYS A 11 22.54 -0.44 -29.99
CA LYS A 11 23.10 -1.79 -30.21
C LYS A 11 24.44 -2.00 -29.49
N SER A 12 25.30 -1.00 -29.46
CA SER A 12 26.57 -1.05 -28.73
C SER A 12 26.37 -1.05 -27.21
N ALA A 13 25.41 -0.28 -26.69
CA ALA A 13 25.06 -0.31 -25.26
C ALA A 13 24.45 -1.65 -24.85
N THR A 14 23.54 -2.21 -25.64
CA THR A 14 22.96 -3.56 -25.39
C THR A 14 24.04 -4.65 -25.42
N PHE A 15 25.02 -4.56 -26.34
CA PHE A 15 26.12 -5.54 -26.41
C PHE A 15 27.08 -5.40 -25.22
N VAL A 16 27.36 -4.18 -24.75
CA VAL A 16 28.20 -3.94 -23.56
C VAL A 16 27.48 -4.42 -22.29
N VAL A 17 26.17 -4.18 -22.17
CA VAL A 17 25.35 -4.69 -21.05
C VAL A 17 25.33 -6.22 -21.06
N LEU A 18 25.04 -6.87 -22.19
CA LEU A 18 25.05 -8.33 -22.31
C LEU A 18 26.43 -8.96 -22.05
N PHE A 19 27.52 -8.32 -22.49
CA PHE A 19 28.89 -8.81 -22.27
C PHE A 19 29.37 -8.56 -20.82
N SER A 20 28.89 -7.52 -20.16
CA SER A 20 29.12 -7.29 -18.72
C SER A 20 28.29 -8.24 -17.84
N MET A 21 27.09 -8.63 -18.28
CA MET A 21 26.24 -9.63 -17.61
C MET A 21 26.87 -11.03 -17.64
N SER A 22 27.52 -11.43 -18.73
CA SER A 22 28.20 -12.74 -18.81
C SER A 22 29.41 -12.86 -17.88
N GLN A 23 30.09 -11.76 -17.59
CA GLN A 23 31.20 -11.69 -16.62
C GLN A 23 30.70 -11.54 -15.17
N GLY A 24 29.55 -10.90 -14.94
CA GLY A 24 28.91 -10.75 -13.63
C GLY A 24 28.24 -12.02 -13.09
N LEU A 25 27.81 -12.92 -13.99
CA LEU A 25 27.21 -14.23 -13.67
C LEU A 25 28.10 -15.13 -12.80
N GLN A 26 29.42 -14.92 -12.78
CA GLN A 26 30.37 -15.70 -11.97
C GLN A 26 30.76 -15.06 -10.62
N ALA A 27 30.38 -13.81 -10.32
CA ALA A 27 31.02 -13.03 -9.24
C ALA A 27 30.08 -12.45 -8.16
N GLN A 28 28.77 -12.73 -8.21
CA GLN A 28 27.78 -12.19 -7.27
C GLN A 28 27.03 -13.33 -6.58
N GLN A 29 27.75 -14.15 -5.81
CA GLN A 29 27.15 -15.08 -4.86
C GLN A 29 26.81 -14.32 -3.57
N ASP A 30 25.58 -14.47 -3.09
CA ASP A 30 25.22 -14.03 -1.74
C ASP A 30 26.01 -14.87 -0.73
N PRO A 31 26.50 -14.29 0.38
CA PRO A 31 27.15 -15.07 1.42
C PRO A 31 26.23 -16.19 1.95
N GLU A 32 26.81 -17.34 2.30
CA GLU A 32 26.09 -18.47 2.90
C GLU A 32 25.39 -18.05 4.20
N ALA A 33 24.13 -18.46 4.37
CA ALA A 33 23.38 -18.20 5.60
C ALA A 33 23.94 -19.07 6.73
N ILE A 34 24.48 -18.44 7.78
CA ILE A 34 24.82 -19.12 9.02
C ILE A 34 23.52 -19.30 9.82
N ALA A 35 23.21 -20.54 10.20
CA ALA A 35 22.08 -20.83 11.08
C ALA A 35 22.41 -20.37 12.52
N ILE A 36 22.03 -19.13 12.83
CA ILE A 36 22.05 -18.57 14.18
C ILE A 36 20.68 -18.81 14.81
N ASP A 37 20.64 -19.26 16.07
CA ASP A 37 19.41 -19.33 16.85
C ASP A 37 19.05 -17.91 17.32
N TRP A 38 18.00 -17.35 16.72
CA TRP A 38 17.51 -16.01 17.01
C TRP A 38 16.39 -16.03 18.06
N THR A 39 16.61 -16.72 19.18
CA THR A 39 15.62 -16.85 20.26
C THR A 39 16.02 -16.03 21.48
N VAL A 40 15.08 -15.23 22.02
CA VAL A 40 15.31 -14.39 23.21
C VAL A 40 14.14 -14.53 24.19
N THR A 41 14.44 -14.78 25.46
CA THR A 41 13.43 -14.78 26.52
C THR A 41 13.20 -13.35 27.02
N ILE A 42 11.94 -12.90 27.04
CA ILE A 42 11.56 -11.56 27.50
C ILE A 42 11.15 -11.60 28.98
N PRO A 43 11.67 -10.67 29.80
CA PRO A 43 11.32 -10.59 31.21
C PRO A 43 9.95 -9.93 31.42
N VAL A 44 9.24 -10.42 32.44
CA VAL A 44 7.99 -9.82 32.94
C VAL A 44 8.31 -8.74 33.99
N ILE A 45 7.62 -7.61 33.94
CA ILE A 45 7.62 -6.61 35.01
C ILE A 45 6.88 -7.22 36.20
N THR A 46 7.61 -7.46 37.30
CA THR A 46 7.01 -7.96 38.54
C THR A 46 6.07 -6.91 39.15
N SER A 47 5.04 -7.35 39.88
CA SER A 47 4.02 -6.48 40.50
C SER A 47 4.55 -5.35 41.39
N ASP A 48 5.79 -5.49 41.89
CA ASP A 48 6.43 -4.52 42.79
C ASP A 48 7.20 -3.41 42.04
N ALA A 49 7.31 -3.51 40.70
CA ALA A 49 7.99 -2.54 39.85
C ALA A 49 6.98 -1.68 39.09
N GLU A 50 7.26 -0.38 38.98
CA GLU A 50 6.46 0.54 38.18
C GLU A 50 6.75 0.34 36.68
N ALA A 51 5.71 0.38 35.85
CA ALA A 51 5.83 0.35 34.40
C ALA A 51 6.56 1.61 33.88
N PRO A 52 7.31 1.52 32.77
CA PRO A 52 8.04 2.67 32.23
C PRO A 52 7.09 3.77 31.75
N THR A 53 7.49 5.03 31.92
CA THR A 53 6.75 6.17 31.39
C THR A 53 7.20 6.40 29.95
N ILE A 54 6.28 6.33 29.00
CA ILE A 54 6.63 6.49 27.58
C ILE A 54 6.84 7.98 27.27
N ASP A 55 8.06 8.47 27.43
CA ASP A 55 8.46 9.86 27.20
C ASP A 55 9.64 10.00 26.21
N GLY A 56 10.25 8.89 25.82
CA GLY A 56 11.36 8.79 24.88
C GLY A 56 12.73 8.80 25.55
N VAL A 57 12.83 8.76 26.88
CA VAL A 57 14.07 8.73 27.66
C VAL A 57 14.19 7.39 28.38
N LEU A 58 15.38 6.78 28.39
CA LEU A 58 15.58 5.45 28.99
C LEU A 58 16.26 5.55 30.37
N ASP A 59 15.65 6.28 31.29
CA ASP A 59 16.23 6.56 32.61
C ASP A 59 15.57 5.79 33.77
N GLU A 60 14.42 5.14 33.56
CA GLU A 60 13.77 4.35 34.59
C GLU A 60 14.50 3.04 34.87
N VAL A 61 14.54 2.67 36.15
CA VAL A 61 15.22 1.46 36.65
C VAL A 61 14.65 0.17 36.04
N VAL A 62 13.36 0.15 35.67
CA VAL A 62 12.72 -1.02 35.06
C VAL A 62 13.42 -1.43 33.75
N TRP A 63 13.97 -0.47 32.99
CA TRP A 63 14.72 -0.74 31.77
C TRP A 63 16.03 -1.49 32.00
N GLU A 64 16.59 -1.47 33.21
CA GLU A 64 17.76 -2.28 33.57
C GLU A 64 17.43 -3.78 33.69
N THR A 65 16.16 -4.12 33.86
CA THR A 65 15.70 -5.52 33.91
C THR A 65 15.36 -6.10 32.54
N ALA A 66 15.28 -5.23 31.52
CA ALA A 66 14.92 -5.60 30.16
C ALA A 66 15.96 -6.56 29.54
N VAL A 67 15.50 -7.41 28.62
CA VAL A 67 16.46 -8.10 27.76
C VAL A 67 17.00 -7.13 26.71
N VAL A 68 18.32 -7.14 26.52
CA VAL A 68 19.03 -6.24 25.60
C VAL A 68 19.50 -7.01 24.37
N ILE A 69 19.16 -6.52 23.19
CA ILE A 69 19.58 -7.04 21.89
C ILE A 69 20.43 -5.97 21.20
N ASP A 70 21.72 -6.25 20.98
CA ASP A 70 22.69 -5.33 20.37
C ASP A 70 23.40 -5.90 19.12
N CYS A 71 23.08 -7.14 18.75
CA CYS A 71 23.72 -7.89 17.65
C CYS A 71 23.06 -7.65 16.28
N PHE A 72 22.82 -6.40 15.91
CA PHE A 72 22.32 -6.04 14.57
C PHE A 72 23.40 -6.26 13.50
N THR A 73 22.98 -6.59 12.27
CA THR A 73 23.85 -6.84 11.11
C THR A 73 23.35 -6.05 9.90
N GLN A 74 24.26 -5.51 9.08
CA GLN A 74 23.89 -4.82 7.85
C GLN A 74 23.20 -5.77 6.87
N VAL A 75 22.08 -5.33 6.30
CA VAL A 75 21.42 -5.91 5.12
C VAL A 75 21.86 -5.15 3.86
N ASP A 76 21.98 -3.84 3.95
CA ASP A 76 22.34 -2.94 2.86
C ASP A 76 23.11 -1.75 3.47
N PRO A 77 24.18 -1.19 2.87
CA PRO A 77 24.86 -1.53 1.62
C PRO A 77 25.61 -2.86 1.62
N ASN A 78 26.19 -3.27 2.75
CA ASN A 78 27.13 -4.39 2.80
C ASN A 78 26.54 -5.54 3.64
N GLN A 79 25.76 -6.41 3.01
CA GLN A 79 25.13 -7.55 3.68
C GLN A 79 26.14 -8.38 4.49
N GLY A 80 25.85 -8.60 5.77
CA GLY A 80 26.66 -9.39 6.69
C GLY A 80 27.72 -8.61 7.47
N GLU A 81 27.97 -7.34 7.13
CA GLU A 81 28.92 -6.49 7.86
C GLU A 81 28.33 -5.94 9.17
N PRO A 82 29.15 -5.58 10.17
CA PRO A 82 28.67 -4.89 11.37
C PRO A 82 28.06 -3.51 11.04
N PRO A 83 27.02 -3.06 11.76
CA PRO A 83 26.44 -1.72 11.61
C PRO A 83 27.49 -0.62 11.78
N THR A 84 27.39 0.46 11.00
CA THR A 84 28.25 1.64 11.18
C THR A 84 27.85 2.48 12.39
N GLN A 85 26.59 2.35 12.83
CA GLN A 85 26.04 3.02 14.00
C GLN A 85 25.46 1.97 14.96
N ARG A 86 25.95 1.93 16.20
CA ARG A 86 25.51 0.96 17.21
C ARG A 86 24.03 1.18 17.54
N THR A 87 23.29 0.08 17.69
CA THR A 87 21.89 0.10 18.09
C THR A 87 21.66 -0.96 19.15
N GLU A 88 20.96 -0.59 20.21
CA GLU A 88 20.49 -1.52 21.24
C GLU A 88 18.97 -1.48 21.26
N MET A 89 18.34 -2.64 21.40
CA MET A 89 16.91 -2.78 21.60
C MET A 89 16.66 -3.42 22.95
N ARG A 90 15.71 -2.89 23.72
CA ARG A 90 15.29 -3.40 25.02
C ARG A 90 13.85 -3.88 24.92
N LEU A 91 13.58 -5.05 25.49
CA LEU A 91 12.25 -5.66 25.52
C LEU A 91 11.87 -6.06 26.95
N LEU A 92 10.63 -5.77 27.33
CA LEU A 92 10.00 -6.22 28.58
C LEU A 92 8.48 -6.17 28.40
N TYR A 93 7.72 -6.83 29.28
CA TYR A 93 6.27 -6.80 29.22
C TYR A 93 5.65 -6.84 30.62
N ASP A 94 4.46 -6.28 30.79
CA ASP A 94 3.61 -6.52 31.96
C ASP A 94 2.35 -7.28 31.55
N GLN A 95 1.32 -7.38 32.40
CA GLN A 95 0.10 -8.10 32.06
C GLN A 95 -0.69 -7.45 30.90
N ASP A 96 -0.54 -6.13 30.70
CA ASP A 96 -1.39 -5.32 29.84
C ASP A 96 -0.68 -4.86 28.54
N HIS A 97 0.66 -4.75 28.56
CA HIS A 97 1.45 -4.13 27.50
C HIS A 97 2.75 -4.90 27.20
N LEU A 98 3.11 -4.88 25.91
CA LEU A 98 4.48 -5.10 25.45
C LEU A 98 5.21 -3.75 25.36
N TYR A 99 6.41 -3.68 25.95
CA TYR A 99 7.27 -2.51 25.86
C TYR A 99 8.51 -2.81 25.02
N VAL A 100 8.78 -1.91 24.07
CA VAL A 100 9.95 -1.97 23.20
C VAL A 100 10.66 -0.63 23.26
N ALA A 101 11.96 -0.65 23.50
CA ALA A 101 12.78 0.55 23.46
C ALA A 101 13.97 0.37 22.53
N PHE A 102 14.39 1.44 21.87
CA PHE A 102 15.60 1.50 21.07
C PHE A 102 16.51 2.59 21.60
N ARG A 103 17.79 2.25 21.76
CA ARG A 103 18.88 3.21 21.89
C ARG A 103 19.68 3.21 20.60
N CYS A 104 19.58 4.30 19.86
CA CYS A 104 20.21 4.48 18.55
C CYS A 104 21.39 5.41 18.69
N TYR A 105 22.58 4.85 18.91
CA TYR A 105 23.79 5.65 18.95
C TYR A 105 24.10 6.22 17.56
N ASP A 106 24.58 7.44 17.49
CA ASP A 106 25.09 8.06 16.27
C ASP A 106 26.38 8.82 16.57
N THR A 107 27.43 8.56 15.78
CA THR A 107 28.73 9.25 15.92
C THR A 107 28.67 10.73 15.52
N ASP A 108 27.61 11.16 14.85
CA ASP A 108 27.33 12.52 14.42
C ASP A 108 25.82 12.81 14.62
N PRO A 109 25.36 13.06 15.86
CA PRO A 109 23.94 13.26 16.18
C PRO A 109 23.30 14.43 15.41
N ASP A 110 24.05 15.51 15.15
CA ASP A 110 23.57 16.67 14.40
C ASP A 110 23.25 16.35 12.94
N GLY A 111 23.80 15.25 12.40
CA GLY A 111 23.55 14.79 11.04
C GLY A 111 22.42 13.75 10.91
N ILE A 112 21.71 13.43 11.99
CA ILE A 112 20.54 12.55 11.95
C ILE A 112 19.46 13.18 11.06
N VAL A 113 18.97 12.41 10.08
CA VAL A 113 18.01 12.91 9.10
C VAL A 113 16.59 12.74 9.62
N VAL A 114 15.90 13.85 9.81
CA VAL A 114 14.47 13.90 10.15
C VAL A 114 13.76 14.80 9.17
N SER A 115 12.69 14.29 8.57
CA SER A 115 11.92 15.02 7.57
C SER A 115 10.44 14.66 7.52
N GLN A 116 9.96 13.79 8.41
CA GLN A 116 8.55 13.41 8.49
C GLN A 116 8.02 13.58 9.93
N LEU A 117 6.90 14.30 10.09
CA LEU A 117 6.13 14.35 11.34
C LEU A 117 4.72 13.78 11.19
N GLN A 118 4.24 13.56 9.97
CA GLN A 118 2.89 13.05 9.75
C GLN A 118 2.81 11.55 10.05
N ARG A 119 1.95 11.19 11.01
CA ARG A 119 1.61 9.79 11.33
C ARG A 119 1.22 9.00 10.07
N ASP A 120 1.59 7.72 10.05
CA ASP A 120 1.24 6.72 9.01
C ASP A 120 1.82 6.98 7.61
N ARG A 121 2.62 8.03 7.44
CA ARG A 121 3.46 8.21 6.25
C ARG A 121 4.71 7.35 6.34
N SER A 122 5.20 6.90 5.18
CA SER A 122 6.48 6.16 5.12
C SER A 122 7.61 6.98 5.77
N LEU A 123 8.35 6.30 6.64
CA LEU A 123 9.51 6.82 7.35
C LEU A 123 10.83 6.51 6.62
N ASP A 124 10.79 5.94 5.40
CA ASP A 124 11.98 5.57 4.62
C ASP A 124 12.85 6.78 4.23
N THR A 125 12.35 7.99 4.46
CA THR A 125 13.05 9.24 4.21
C THR A 125 13.89 9.71 5.38
N ASP A 126 13.74 9.10 6.55
CA ASP A 126 14.29 9.51 7.84
C ASP A 126 15.12 8.38 8.45
N ASP A 127 15.98 8.71 9.43
CA ASP A 127 16.43 7.67 10.37
C ASP A 127 15.18 7.12 11.08
N ASN A 128 15.08 5.80 11.21
CA ASN A 128 13.94 5.18 11.86
C ASN A 128 14.31 3.80 12.42
N VAL A 129 13.57 3.40 13.44
CA VAL A 129 13.52 2.04 13.95
C VAL A 129 12.17 1.43 13.63
N ARG A 130 12.17 0.12 13.40
CA ARG A 130 10.97 -0.64 13.12
C ARG A 130 11.09 -2.05 13.65
N PHE A 131 9.96 -2.63 14.02
CA PHE A 131 9.88 -4.02 14.42
C PHE A 131 8.58 -4.66 13.93
N VAL A 132 8.61 -5.98 13.81
CA VAL A 132 7.45 -6.80 13.52
C VAL A 132 7.24 -7.81 14.63
N ILE A 133 5.98 -8.10 14.92
CA ILE A 133 5.57 -9.17 15.84
C ILE A 133 4.55 -10.07 15.15
N ASP A 134 4.62 -11.37 15.43
CA ASP A 134 3.60 -12.37 15.10
C ASP A 134 3.07 -12.97 16.40
N PRO A 135 1.99 -12.39 16.97
CA PRO A 135 1.38 -12.88 18.20
C PRO A 135 0.63 -14.21 18.07
N TYR A 136 0.44 -14.71 16.84
CA TYR A 136 -0.18 -16.00 16.58
C TYR A 136 0.84 -17.14 16.56
N PHE A 137 2.10 -16.81 16.30
CA PHE A 137 3.18 -17.73 15.96
C PHE A 137 2.86 -18.62 14.75
N ASP A 138 2.11 -18.06 13.80
CA ASP A 138 1.71 -18.76 12.58
C ASP A 138 2.68 -18.54 11.42
N ARG A 139 3.71 -17.71 11.66
CA ARG A 139 4.79 -17.39 10.72
C ARG A 139 4.31 -16.70 9.45
N ARG A 140 3.16 -16.00 9.51
CA ARG A 140 2.57 -15.34 8.34
C ARG A 140 1.92 -14.00 8.61
N ASN A 141 1.19 -13.86 9.71
CA ASN A 141 0.46 -12.65 9.98
C ASN A 141 0.94 -12.02 11.27
N GLY A 142 0.84 -10.71 11.36
CA GLY A 142 1.44 -9.99 12.46
C GLY A 142 1.20 -8.50 12.37
N TYR A 143 1.97 -7.75 13.14
CA TYR A 143 1.89 -6.31 13.22
C TYR A 143 3.26 -5.71 13.03
N TYR A 144 3.32 -4.60 12.33
CA TYR A 144 4.50 -3.80 12.07
C TYR A 144 4.36 -2.48 12.79
N PHE A 145 5.43 -2.03 13.45
CA PHE A 145 5.49 -0.74 14.12
C PHE A 145 6.80 -0.05 13.76
N SER A 146 6.75 1.27 13.60
CA SER A 146 7.94 2.08 13.32
C SER A 146 7.84 3.49 13.87
N MET A 147 9.02 4.06 14.16
CA MET A 147 9.15 5.42 14.67
C MET A 147 10.46 6.06 14.23
N ASN A 148 10.44 7.39 14.04
CA ASN A 148 11.62 8.20 13.76
C ASN A 148 12.06 9.02 14.99
N PRO A 149 13.20 9.73 14.96
CA PRO A 149 13.73 10.49 16.11
C PRO A 149 12.84 11.59 16.69
N VAL A 150 11.77 11.99 15.98
CA VAL A 150 10.82 13.02 16.43
C VAL A 150 9.46 12.44 16.83
N GLY A 151 9.39 11.12 17.04
CA GLY A 151 8.18 10.45 17.53
C GLY A 151 7.06 10.33 16.49
N CYS A 152 7.38 10.48 15.20
CA CYS A 152 6.44 10.18 14.13
C CYS A 152 6.20 8.68 14.10
N ARG A 153 4.93 8.28 14.21
CA ARG A 153 4.50 6.88 14.36
C ARG A 153 3.94 6.36 13.05
N ARG A 154 4.18 5.09 12.76
CA ARG A 154 3.54 4.36 11.67
C ARG A 154 3.39 2.91 12.05
N ASP A 155 2.23 2.35 11.76
CA ASP A 155 1.91 0.94 11.92
C ASP A 155 1.39 0.32 10.62
N ALA A 156 1.25 -1.00 10.64
CA ALA A 156 0.63 -1.79 9.59
C ALA A 156 0.31 -3.20 10.10
N GLU A 157 -0.64 -3.87 9.46
CA GLU A 157 -0.80 -5.32 9.59
C GLU A 157 0.13 -6.02 8.57
N VAL A 158 0.79 -7.10 9.00
CA VAL A 158 1.52 -8.01 8.14
C VAL A 158 0.58 -9.14 7.73
N VAL A 159 0.42 -9.36 6.42
CA VAL A 159 -0.45 -10.41 5.87
C VAL A 159 0.34 -11.32 4.94
N GLY A 160 0.14 -12.64 5.10
CA GLY A 160 0.68 -13.64 4.17
C GLY A 160 2.22 -13.67 4.08
N ASN A 161 2.92 -13.32 5.16
CA ASN A 161 4.38 -13.32 5.27
C ASN A 161 5.10 -12.38 4.30
N ARG A 162 4.43 -11.31 3.82
CA ARG A 162 5.02 -10.42 2.80
C ARG A 162 4.36 -9.05 2.63
N ASN A 163 3.06 -8.92 2.88
CA ASN A 163 2.34 -7.69 2.53
C ASN A 163 2.14 -6.84 3.79
N LEU A 164 2.60 -5.59 3.76
CA LEU A 164 2.24 -4.59 4.77
C LEU A 164 0.94 -3.88 4.36
N ARG A 165 -0.07 -3.97 5.21
CA ARG A 165 -1.34 -3.25 5.15
C ARG A 165 -1.26 -2.03 6.06
N THR A 166 -0.84 -0.91 5.48
CA THR A 166 -0.62 0.37 6.18
C THR A 166 -1.91 1.12 6.51
N ASP A 167 -3.04 0.51 6.20
CA ASP A 167 -4.40 0.97 6.46
C ASP A 167 -4.94 0.49 7.81
N TRP A 168 -4.25 -0.46 8.46
CA TRP A 168 -4.50 -0.81 9.86
C TRP A 168 -3.95 0.27 10.78
N ASP A 169 -4.79 0.85 11.64
CA ASP A 169 -4.41 1.86 12.64
C ASP A 169 -4.64 1.33 14.06
N GLY A 170 -3.54 1.08 14.78
CA GLY A 170 -3.57 0.52 16.12
C GLY A 170 -3.58 1.59 17.22
N ILE A 171 -4.27 1.31 18.33
CA ILE A 171 -4.17 2.12 19.56
C ILE A 171 -2.90 1.72 20.33
N TRP A 172 -1.82 2.46 20.14
CA TRP A 172 -0.55 2.26 20.85
C TRP A 172 0.16 3.59 21.11
N TYR A 173 1.08 3.58 22.08
CA TYR A 173 1.76 4.77 22.57
C TYR A 173 3.24 4.72 22.23
N GLY A 174 3.81 5.87 21.91
CA GLY A 174 5.23 5.95 21.69
C GLY A 174 5.76 7.37 21.63
N ARG A 175 7.02 7.51 22.04
CA ARG A 175 7.75 8.77 22.12
C ARG A 175 9.21 8.56 21.74
N SER A 176 9.85 9.63 21.30
CA SER A 176 11.28 9.63 20.99
C SER A 176 11.91 10.92 21.49
N SER A 177 13.17 10.82 21.86
CA SER A 177 14.01 11.96 22.24
C SER A 177 15.38 11.85 21.57
N MET A 178 16.01 12.99 21.32
CA MET A 178 17.38 13.06 20.80
C MET A 178 18.31 13.62 21.88
N ASP A 179 19.54 13.12 21.93
CA ASP A 179 20.57 13.57 22.86
C ASP A 179 21.97 13.58 22.23
N GLU A 180 22.99 13.88 23.03
CA GLU A 180 24.38 14.02 22.58
C GLU A 180 25.02 12.73 22.03
N GLN A 181 24.41 11.56 22.23
CA GLN A 181 24.93 10.28 21.73
C GLN A 181 24.08 9.72 20.58
N GLY A 182 22.96 10.35 20.23
CA GLY A 182 22.04 9.90 19.19
C GLY A 182 20.59 10.12 19.59
N TRP A 183 19.79 9.05 19.64
CA TRP A 183 18.37 9.15 19.99
C TRP A 183 17.81 7.87 20.63
N CYS A 184 16.67 8.03 21.29
CA CYS A 184 15.89 6.96 21.90
C CYS A 184 14.48 6.93 21.35
N ALA A 185 13.89 5.74 21.28
CA ALA A 185 12.48 5.55 21.01
C ALA A 185 11.88 4.54 21.98
N GLU A 186 10.69 4.84 22.49
CA GLU A 186 9.94 3.98 23.38
C GLU A 186 8.55 3.71 22.80
N PHE A 187 8.12 2.45 22.92
CA PHE A 187 6.86 1.93 22.43
C PHE A 187 6.17 1.20 23.57
N SER A 188 4.87 1.46 23.75
CA SER A 188 3.97 0.68 24.59
C SER A 188 2.80 0.21 23.74
N ILE A 189 2.71 -1.11 23.57
CA ILE A 189 1.70 -1.79 22.75
C ILE A 189 0.74 -2.51 23.69
N PRO A 190 -0.48 -1.98 23.92
CA PRO A 190 -1.49 -2.68 24.72
C PRO A 190 -1.90 -4.00 24.05
N PHE A 191 -1.96 -5.10 24.79
CA PHE A 191 -2.36 -6.40 24.26
C PHE A 191 -3.80 -6.44 23.75
N LYS A 192 -4.68 -5.59 24.30
CA LYS A 192 -6.03 -5.36 23.76
C LYS A 192 -6.03 -4.83 22.32
N THR A 193 -4.97 -4.16 21.87
CA THR A 193 -4.86 -3.58 20.50
C THR A 193 -4.59 -4.64 19.44
N ILE A 194 -3.82 -5.67 19.77
CA ILE A 194 -3.39 -6.69 18.82
C ILE A 194 -4.19 -7.97 19.04
N SER A 195 -4.47 -8.74 17.99
CA SER A 195 -5.08 -10.05 18.12
C SER A 195 -4.00 -11.13 18.18
N MET A 196 -4.22 -12.18 18.97
CA MET A 196 -3.17 -13.13 19.35
C MET A 196 -3.70 -14.55 19.57
N ASN A 197 -2.79 -15.53 19.60
CA ASN A 197 -3.11 -16.87 20.08
C ASN A 197 -2.81 -16.95 21.60
N PRO A 198 -3.82 -17.11 22.47
CA PRO A 198 -3.61 -17.09 23.91
C PRO A 198 -2.91 -18.36 24.43
N ASN A 199 -2.76 -19.39 23.58
CA ASN A 199 -2.15 -20.66 23.96
C ASN A 199 -0.66 -20.74 23.62
N THR A 200 -0.07 -19.70 23.03
CA THR A 200 1.38 -19.63 22.77
C THR A 200 2.02 -18.60 23.68
N SER A 201 3.21 -18.94 24.19
CA SER A 201 4.09 -18.01 24.90
C SER A 201 5.28 -17.54 24.04
N ARG A 202 5.25 -17.87 22.75
CA ARG A 202 6.30 -17.56 21.76
C ARG A 202 5.69 -16.75 20.63
N TRP A 203 6.33 -15.66 20.25
CA TRP A 203 5.97 -14.84 19.09
C TRP A 203 7.15 -14.74 18.13
N SER A 204 6.87 -14.67 16.83
CA SER A 204 7.93 -14.33 15.87
C SER A 204 8.21 -12.83 16.00
N PHE A 205 9.48 -12.43 16.00
CA PHE A 205 9.90 -11.05 16.23
C PHE A 205 11.11 -10.69 15.36
N ASN A 206 11.10 -9.50 14.76
CA ASN A 206 12.28 -8.94 14.13
C ASN A 206 12.33 -7.43 14.33
N ALA A 207 13.54 -6.86 14.23
CA ALA A 207 13.75 -5.43 14.34
C ALA A 207 14.80 -4.94 13.37
N GLU A 208 14.64 -3.70 12.92
CA GLU A 208 15.58 -2.99 12.07
C GLU A 208 15.77 -1.54 12.51
N ARG A 209 16.95 -1.00 12.17
CA ARG A 209 17.20 0.44 12.10
C ARG A 209 17.63 0.80 10.68
N TYR A 210 17.04 1.85 10.13
CA TYR A 210 17.48 2.45 8.88
C TYR A 210 18.24 3.74 9.13
N VAL A 211 19.57 3.72 9.03
CA VAL A 211 20.42 4.91 9.18
C VAL A 211 20.40 5.69 7.86
N ARG A 212 19.50 6.67 7.78
CA ARG A 212 19.20 7.36 6.52
C ARG A 212 20.39 8.05 5.88
N ARG A 213 21.23 8.74 6.67
CA ARG A 213 22.42 9.47 6.17
C ARG A 213 23.37 8.56 5.38
N ASN A 214 23.48 7.30 5.79
CA ASN A 214 24.36 6.29 5.20
C ASN A 214 23.63 5.40 4.18
N HIS A 215 22.30 5.51 4.10
CA HIS A 215 21.44 4.56 3.40
C HIS A 215 21.72 3.10 3.80
N GLU A 216 21.88 2.91 5.10
CA GLU A 216 22.25 1.64 5.72
C GLU A 216 21.05 1.07 6.46
N LEU A 217 20.71 -0.18 6.17
CA LEU A 217 19.67 -0.94 6.85
C LEU A 217 20.33 -2.03 7.68
N ASN A 218 20.06 -2.01 8.98
CA ASN A 218 20.57 -2.96 9.95
C ASN A 218 19.42 -3.79 10.51
N ARG A 219 19.58 -5.12 10.60
CA ARG A 219 18.55 -6.06 11.05
C ARG A 219 19.10 -6.99 12.12
N TRP A 220 18.25 -7.35 13.08
CA TRP A 220 18.56 -8.36 14.09
C TRP A 220 18.57 -9.78 13.53
N ALA A 221 17.41 -10.32 13.12
CA ALA A 221 17.29 -11.72 12.68
C ALA A 221 17.21 -11.84 11.14
N SER A 222 17.80 -12.90 10.57
CA SER A 222 17.79 -13.19 9.13
C SER A 222 18.18 -11.99 8.23
N PRO A 223 19.39 -11.41 8.36
CA PRO A 223 19.83 -10.20 7.66
C PRO A 223 20.20 -10.44 6.19
N ALA A 224 19.31 -11.07 5.41
CA ALA A 224 19.48 -11.32 3.99
C ALA A 224 18.67 -10.31 3.16
N ARG A 225 19.25 -9.80 2.06
CA ARG A 225 18.57 -8.82 1.17
C ARG A 225 17.33 -9.34 0.46
N ASN A 226 17.17 -10.66 0.33
CA ASN A 226 15.98 -11.25 -0.29
C ASN A 226 14.81 -11.38 0.70
N ILE A 227 15.09 -11.26 2.01
CA ILE A 227 14.09 -11.40 3.07
C ILE A 227 13.74 -10.00 3.52
N ASP A 228 12.46 -9.64 3.48
CA ASP A 228 11.97 -8.38 4.01
C ASP A 228 11.64 -8.51 5.51
N ILE A 229 11.57 -7.41 6.26
CA ILE A 229 11.31 -7.47 7.71
C ILE A 229 9.91 -8.05 7.99
N GLU A 230 8.94 -7.79 7.11
CA GLU A 230 7.59 -8.35 7.16
C GLU A 230 7.50 -9.85 6.85
N SER A 231 8.62 -10.50 6.48
CA SER A 231 8.69 -11.96 6.42
C SER A 231 8.79 -12.54 7.85
N VAL A 232 7.72 -12.41 8.63
CA VAL A 232 7.62 -12.90 10.02
C VAL A 232 7.93 -14.39 10.18
N GLY A 233 7.75 -15.19 9.12
CA GLY A 233 8.15 -16.59 9.12
C GLY A 233 9.66 -16.81 9.08
N ASP A 234 10.45 -15.82 8.68
CA ASP A 234 11.90 -15.84 8.69
C ASP A 234 12.48 -15.00 9.84
N ALA A 235 11.62 -14.45 10.71
CA ALA A 235 12.00 -13.67 11.88
C ALA A 235 12.60 -14.53 13.01
N GLY A 236 13.18 -13.86 14.01
CA GLY A 236 13.57 -14.48 15.27
C GLY A 236 12.36 -14.81 16.14
N VAL A 237 12.61 -15.28 17.35
CA VAL A 237 11.57 -15.65 18.31
C VAL A 237 11.79 -14.95 19.63
N ILE A 238 10.73 -14.33 20.15
CA ILE A 238 10.66 -13.92 21.55
C ILE A 238 9.78 -14.91 22.32
N GLU A 239 10.19 -15.27 23.53
CA GLU A 239 9.49 -16.26 24.36
C GLU A 239 9.38 -15.86 25.83
N GLY A 240 8.48 -16.51 26.56
CA GLY A 240 8.24 -16.22 27.98
C GLY A 240 7.09 -15.26 28.22
N LEU A 241 6.27 -15.00 27.20
CA LEU A 241 5.03 -14.22 27.29
C LEU A 241 3.92 -15.07 27.90
N HIS A 242 3.56 -14.79 29.15
CA HIS A 242 2.55 -15.53 29.89
C HIS A 242 1.50 -14.57 30.47
N GLU A 243 0.27 -15.07 30.65
CA GLU A 243 -0.79 -14.36 31.39
C GLU A 243 -1.17 -12.99 30.81
N LEU A 244 -1.08 -12.81 29.48
CA LEU A 244 -1.40 -11.55 28.80
C LEU A 244 -2.91 -11.25 28.87
N ASP A 245 -3.28 -10.03 29.27
CA ASP A 245 -4.67 -9.58 29.39
C ASP A 245 -5.08 -8.68 28.21
N GLN A 246 -6.25 -8.96 27.62
CA GLN A 246 -6.86 -8.15 26.56
C GLN A 246 -8.11 -7.39 27.04
N GLY A 247 -8.45 -7.47 28.32
CA GLY A 247 -9.69 -6.94 28.87
C GLY A 247 -10.93 -7.71 28.40
N VAL A 248 -12.08 -7.03 28.34
CA VAL A 248 -13.32 -7.59 27.79
C VAL A 248 -13.23 -7.72 26.26
N GLY A 249 -12.31 -7.00 25.63
CA GLY A 249 -12.11 -7.02 24.18
C GLY A 249 -13.22 -6.30 23.44
N LEU A 250 -13.89 -5.34 24.09
CA LEU A 250 -14.96 -4.54 23.52
C LEU A 250 -14.48 -3.11 23.32
N ASP A 251 -14.46 -2.64 22.08
CA ASP A 251 -14.21 -1.25 21.71
C ASP A 251 -15.51 -0.64 21.14
N PHE A 252 -15.97 0.46 21.71
CA PHE A 252 -17.12 1.24 21.25
C PHE A 252 -16.66 2.60 20.75
N VAL A 253 -16.96 2.92 19.49
CA VAL A 253 -16.48 4.11 18.78
C VAL A 253 -17.65 4.94 18.27
N PRO A 254 -18.34 5.70 19.14
CA PRO A 254 -19.33 6.67 18.70
C PRO A 254 -18.67 7.87 18.01
N TYR A 255 -19.37 8.41 17.02
CA TYR A 255 -18.99 9.66 16.39
C TYR A 255 -20.19 10.53 16.06
N THR A 256 -19.90 11.82 15.89
CA THR A 256 -20.87 12.82 15.46
C THR A 256 -20.27 13.67 14.35
N LEU A 257 -21.10 14.05 13.39
CA LEU A 257 -20.76 14.90 12.27
C LEU A 257 -21.70 16.08 12.17
N ALA A 258 -21.15 17.24 11.85
CA ALA A 258 -21.89 18.42 11.44
C ALA A 258 -21.29 18.96 10.15
N THR A 259 -22.08 18.99 9.08
CA THR A 259 -21.66 19.51 7.78
C THR A 259 -22.51 20.71 7.39
N LEU A 260 -21.85 21.86 7.22
CA LEU A 260 -22.43 23.05 6.61
C LEU A 260 -22.19 22.98 5.11
N LYS A 261 -23.26 22.87 4.32
CA LYS A 261 -23.21 22.78 2.86
C LYS A 261 -23.68 24.07 2.24
N ARG A 262 -22.98 24.51 1.20
CA ARG A 262 -23.36 25.65 0.36
C ARG A 262 -23.30 25.25 -1.11
N ASP A 263 -24.47 25.15 -1.74
CA ASP A 263 -24.57 25.08 -3.19
C ASP A 263 -24.68 26.50 -3.73
N HIS A 264 -23.60 26.98 -4.37
CA HIS A 264 -23.52 28.34 -4.89
C HIS A 264 -24.28 28.51 -6.20
N ASP A 265 -24.49 27.42 -6.95
CA ASP A 265 -25.20 27.43 -8.23
C ASP A 265 -26.72 27.50 -8.01
N ARG A 266 -27.22 26.78 -7.01
CA ARG A 266 -28.63 26.82 -6.59
C ARG A 266 -28.92 27.88 -5.52
N ASN A 267 -27.87 28.50 -4.97
CA ASN A 267 -27.95 29.44 -3.84
C ASN A 267 -28.69 28.82 -2.64
N GLN A 268 -28.32 27.60 -2.28
CA GLN A 268 -28.95 26.82 -1.20
C GLN A 268 -27.93 26.56 -0.09
N ASP A 269 -28.39 26.73 1.16
CA ASP A 269 -27.67 26.36 2.37
C ASP A 269 -28.27 25.09 2.96
N GLY A 270 -27.42 24.24 3.51
CA GLY A 270 -27.79 23.05 4.25
C GLY A 270 -26.98 22.91 5.53
N LEU A 271 -27.61 22.32 6.54
CA LEU A 271 -26.93 21.80 7.71
C LEU A 271 -27.34 20.32 7.83
N ASP A 272 -26.36 19.45 7.68
CA ASP A 272 -26.54 18.02 7.89
C ASP A 272 -25.90 17.65 9.24
N LEU A 273 -26.67 17.00 10.09
CA LEU A 273 -26.24 16.50 11.39
C LEU A 273 -26.41 14.99 11.39
N ASP A 274 -25.30 14.28 11.51
CA ASP A 274 -25.27 12.82 11.51
C ASP A 274 -24.58 12.30 12.76
N ALA A 275 -24.98 11.10 13.16
CA ALA A 275 -24.33 10.35 14.22
C ALA A 275 -24.34 8.88 13.86
N GLY A 276 -23.29 8.19 14.27
CA GLY A 276 -23.13 6.77 14.06
C GLY A 276 -22.19 6.20 15.11
N PHE A 277 -21.99 4.89 15.04
CA PHE A 277 -21.01 4.24 15.88
C PHE A 277 -20.51 2.96 15.24
N ASP A 278 -19.29 2.61 15.61
CA ASP A 278 -18.73 1.29 15.37
C ASP A 278 -18.55 0.55 16.71
N LEU A 279 -18.71 -0.77 16.67
CA LEU A 279 -18.51 -1.66 17.80
C LEU A 279 -17.61 -2.80 17.36
N PHE A 280 -16.53 -3.04 18.09
CA PHE A 280 -15.61 -4.14 17.85
C PHE A 280 -15.58 -5.02 19.10
N TYR A 281 -15.82 -6.31 18.93
CA TYR A 281 -15.84 -7.28 20.02
C TYR A 281 -14.99 -8.49 19.69
N LYS A 282 -13.95 -8.74 20.50
CA LYS A 282 -13.13 -9.95 20.43
C LYS A 282 -13.91 -11.15 20.99
N VAL A 283 -14.62 -11.85 20.12
CA VAL A 283 -15.33 -13.10 20.47
C VAL A 283 -14.34 -14.13 21.03
N THR A 284 -13.14 -14.16 20.46
CA THR A 284 -11.94 -14.78 21.04
C THR A 284 -10.76 -13.82 20.82
N PRO A 285 -9.60 -14.01 21.49
CA PRO A 285 -8.38 -13.23 21.23
C PRO A 285 -7.93 -13.17 19.77
N SER A 286 -8.40 -14.11 18.94
CA SER A 286 -8.08 -14.26 17.52
C SER A 286 -9.26 -13.99 16.59
N LEU A 287 -10.48 -13.70 17.08
CA LEU A 287 -11.69 -13.54 16.28
C LEU A 287 -12.49 -12.31 16.70
N THR A 288 -12.65 -11.36 15.78
CA THR A 288 -13.30 -10.07 16.02
C THR A 288 -14.64 -9.99 15.28
N ALA A 289 -15.71 -9.68 16.01
CA ALA A 289 -16.99 -9.25 15.45
C ALA A 289 -17.02 -7.71 15.41
N SER A 290 -17.34 -7.13 14.25
CA SER A 290 -17.46 -5.69 14.06
C SER A 290 -18.87 -5.33 13.58
N LEU A 291 -19.45 -4.29 14.15
CA LEU A 291 -20.74 -3.72 13.73
C LEU A 291 -20.53 -2.25 13.43
N THR A 292 -21.01 -1.79 12.27
CA THR A 292 -21.12 -0.36 11.95
C THR A 292 -22.59 0.00 11.76
N VAL A 293 -23.01 1.14 12.29
CA VAL A 293 -24.35 1.69 12.12
C VAL A 293 -24.24 3.12 11.61
N ASN A 294 -24.95 3.41 10.52
CA ASN A 294 -24.92 4.69 9.81
C ASN A 294 -23.49 5.13 9.45
N THR A 295 -22.70 4.21 8.89
CA THR A 295 -21.27 4.40 8.65
C THR A 295 -21.00 5.68 7.85
N ASP A 296 -20.02 6.46 8.29
CA ASP A 296 -19.66 7.72 7.66
C ASP A 296 -18.48 7.53 6.69
N PHE A 297 -18.50 8.30 5.61
CA PHE A 297 -17.45 8.33 4.58
C PHE A 297 -16.69 9.66 4.52
N ALA A 298 -17.04 10.64 5.35
CA ALA A 298 -16.49 11.99 5.33
C ALA A 298 -15.01 12.09 5.77
N GLU A 299 -14.47 11.05 6.43
CA GLU A 299 -13.03 10.99 6.79
C GLU A 299 -12.11 10.70 5.60
N THR A 300 -12.67 10.22 4.49
CA THR A 300 -11.85 9.77 3.37
C THR A 300 -11.18 10.92 2.64
N GLU A 301 -9.86 10.84 2.45
CA GLU A 301 -9.15 11.79 1.59
C GLU A 301 -9.78 11.78 0.18
N VAL A 302 -9.99 12.97 -0.39
CA VAL A 302 -10.52 13.09 -1.75
C VAL A 302 -9.65 12.32 -2.74
N ASP A 303 -10.28 11.64 -3.70
CA ASP A 303 -9.55 10.90 -4.72
C ASP A 303 -8.75 11.84 -5.64
N ASP A 304 -7.56 11.37 -6.05
CA ASP A 304 -6.75 12.04 -7.06
C ASP A 304 -7.53 12.07 -8.38
N ARG A 305 -7.77 13.25 -8.93
CA ARG A 305 -8.37 13.41 -10.26
C ARG A 305 -7.45 12.81 -11.31
N ARG A 306 -7.99 11.91 -12.13
CA ARG A 306 -7.28 11.24 -13.22
C ARG A 306 -8.03 11.45 -14.51
N VAL A 307 -7.30 11.78 -15.57
CA VAL A 307 -7.85 11.79 -16.93
C VAL A 307 -7.70 10.37 -17.49
N ASN A 308 -8.82 9.72 -17.79
CA ASN A 308 -8.81 8.41 -18.40
C ASN A 308 -8.67 8.55 -19.92
N LEU A 309 -7.57 8.02 -20.47
CA LEU A 309 -7.29 8.02 -21.91
C LEU A 309 -7.45 6.61 -22.53
N THR A 310 -8.13 5.72 -21.81
CA THR A 310 -8.37 4.33 -22.20
C THR A 310 -9.87 4.02 -22.18
N ARG A 311 -10.27 2.90 -22.78
CA ARG A 311 -11.66 2.42 -22.77
C ARG A 311 -12.08 1.74 -21.45
N PHE A 312 -11.18 1.64 -20.46
CA PHE A 312 -11.40 0.84 -19.25
C PHE A 312 -11.68 1.70 -18.02
N PRO A 313 -12.51 1.21 -17.07
CA PRO A 313 -12.76 1.93 -15.83
C PRO A 313 -11.49 2.10 -14.98
N LEU A 314 -11.43 3.19 -14.23
CA LEU A 314 -10.32 3.45 -13.31
C LEU A 314 -10.51 2.64 -12.02
N PHE A 315 -9.40 2.11 -11.50
CA PHE A 315 -9.35 1.48 -10.18
C PHE A 315 -9.03 2.53 -9.10
N PHE A 316 -9.88 2.61 -8.08
CA PHE A 316 -9.70 3.46 -6.91
C PHE A 316 -9.56 2.57 -5.65
N PRO A 317 -8.54 2.78 -4.81
CA PRO A 317 -8.37 2.00 -3.58
C PRO A 317 -9.45 2.34 -2.55
N GLU A 318 -9.71 1.41 -1.63
CA GLU A 318 -10.52 1.65 -0.44
C GLU A 318 -9.81 2.62 0.52
N LYS A 319 -10.59 3.46 1.21
CA LYS A 319 -10.09 4.47 2.16
C LYS A 319 -10.86 4.51 3.48
N ARG A 320 -11.89 3.66 3.65
CA ARG A 320 -12.83 3.70 4.77
C ARG A 320 -12.47 2.66 5.85
N ASP A 321 -12.31 3.10 7.08
CA ASP A 321 -11.76 2.30 8.19
C ASP A 321 -12.49 0.98 8.43
N PHE A 322 -13.84 0.98 8.43
CA PHE A 322 -14.63 -0.25 8.59
C PHE A 322 -14.26 -1.33 7.57
N PHE A 323 -13.97 -0.96 6.32
CA PHE A 323 -13.60 -1.89 5.25
C PHE A 323 -12.10 -2.22 5.22
N LEU A 324 -11.26 -1.32 5.73
CA LEU A 324 -9.80 -1.47 5.77
C LEU A 324 -9.35 -2.40 6.90
N GLN A 325 -10.02 -2.33 8.05
CA GLN A 325 -9.67 -3.18 9.18
C GLN A 325 -9.84 -4.66 8.83
N ASP A 326 -8.78 -5.45 9.07
CA ASP A 326 -8.67 -6.87 8.72
C ASP A 326 -8.94 -7.19 7.23
N ALA A 327 -8.84 -6.20 6.32
CA ALA A 327 -9.16 -6.38 4.90
C ALA A 327 -8.30 -7.47 4.22
N GLY A 328 -7.09 -7.70 4.75
CA GLY A 328 -6.18 -8.73 4.28
C GLY A 328 -6.77 -10.13 4.29
N ILE A 329 -7.75 -10.40 5.17
CA ILE A 329 -8.39 -11.71 5.25
C ILE A 329 -9.18 -12.05 3.99
N PHE A 330 -9.71 -11.04 3.28
CA PHE A 330 -10.50 -11.19 2.05
C PHE A 330 -9.64 -11.26 0.78
N GLU A 331 -8.30 -11.19 0.90
CA GLU A 331 -7.42 -11.37 -0.26
C GLU A 331 -7.57 -12.76 -0.88
N PHE A 332 -7.46 -12.82 -2.20
CA PHE A 332 -7.72 -14.04 -2.98
C PHE A 332 -6.73 -14.18 -4.15
N GLY A 333 -6.09 -15.34 -4.26
CA GLY A 333 -5.26 -15.75 -5.40
C GLY A 333 -4.02 -14.88 -5.66
N GLY A 334 -3.70 -13.94 -4.77
CA GLY A 334 -2.69 -12.91 -5.00
C GLY A 334 -3.02 -11.98 -6.18
N ILE A 335 -4.31 -11.85 -6.51
CA ILE A 335 -4.82 -10.99 -7.58
C ILE A 335 -4.90 -9.57 -7.07
N ARG A 336 -4.39 -8.59 -7.84
CA ARG A 336 -4.42 -7.18 -7.44
C ARG A 336 -5.56 -6.39 -8.08
N GLN A 337 -5.86 -6.65 -9.36
CA GLN A 337 -6.79 -5.80 -10.11
C GLN A 337 -7.64 -6.52 -11.16
N ASN A 338 -7.20 -7.63 -11.78
CA ASN A 338 -7.97 -8.26 -12.86
C ASN A 338 -7.86 -9.81 -12.83
N PRO A 339 -8.96 -10.56 -12.66
CA PRO A 339 -10.25 -10.17 -12.09
C PRO A 339 -10.18 -10.17 -10.55
N LEU A 340 -10.52 -9.06 -9.91
CA LEU A 340 -10.57 -9.00 -8.44
C LEU A 340 -11.96 -9.48 -7.97
N PRO A 341 -12.09 -10.58 -7.22
CA PRO A 341 -13.40 -11.13 -6.83
C PRO A 341 -14.16 -10.27 -5.82
N TYR A 342 -13.44 -9.54 -4.96
CA TYR A 342 -14.03 -8.65 -3.96
C TYR A 342 -13.27 -7.33 -3.93
N HIS A 343 -14.01 -6.23 -4.04
CA HIS A 343 -13.50 -4.87 -3.98
C HIS A 343 -14.47 -4.01 -3.18
N SER A 344 -14.15 -3.78 -1.90
CA SER A 344 -15.03 -3.07 -0.96
C SER A 344 -15.48 -1.68 -1.44
N ARG A 345 -14.69 -1.00 -2.27
CA ARG A 345 -15.04 0.29 -2.89
C ARG A 345 -16.30 0.22 -3.77
N ARG A 346 -16.74 -0.98 -4.19
CA ARG A 346 -18.04 -1.19 -4.85
C ARG A 346 -19.23 -0.96 -3.92
N ILE A 347 -19.04 -1.15 -2.62
CA ILE A 347 -20.08 -1.02 -1.61
C ILE A 347 -20.18 0.44 -1.18
N GLY A 348 -21.37 1.02 -1.18
CA GLY A 348 -21.58 2.43 -0.80
C GLY A 348 -21.37 3.42 -1.94
N ILE A 349 -21.32 2.95 -3.19
CA ILE A 349 -21.31 3.76 -4.39
C ILE A 349 -22.47 3.31 -5.27
N GLY A 350 -23.38 4.22 -5.58
CA GLY A 350 -24.51 4.00 -6.48
C GLY A 350 -24.15 4.23 -7.96
N PRO A 351 -25.15 4.12 -8.86
CA PRO A 351 -24.96 4.27 -10.29
C PRO A 351 -24.32 5.62 -10.64
N GLY A 352 -23.37 5.60 -11.58
CA GLY A 352 -22.64 6.81 -12.00
C GLY A 352 -21.62 7.35 -10.98
N GLY A 353 -21.35 6.63 -9.89
CA GLY A 353 -20.33 7.00 -8.91
C GLY A 353 -20.82 7.87 -7.75
N ALA A 354 -22.14 8.05 -7.61
CA ALA A 354 -22.72 8.80 -6.50
C ALA A 354 -22.52 8.05 -5.17
N PRO A 355 -22.16 8.72 -4.05
CA PRO A 355 -22.14 8.08 -2.74
C PRO A 355 -23.54 7.53 -2.38
N GLN A 356 -23.58 6.33 -1.81
CA GLN A 356 -24.81 5.72 -1.28
C GLN A 356 -24.56 5.26 0.16
N ASP A 357 -25.43 5.69 1.07
CA ASP A 357 -25.26 5.41 2.50
C ASP A 357 -25.39 3.91 2.81
N ILE A 358 -24.66 3.46 3.83
CA ILE A 358 -24.80 2.12 4.41
C ILE A 358 -25.61 2.25 5.70
N LEU A 359 -26.71 1.52 5.79
CA LEU A 359 -27.56 1.52 6.99
C LEU A 359 -26.85 0.82 8.15
N ALA A 360 -26.36 -0.39 7.88
CA ALA A 360 -25.58 -1.17 8.83
C ALA A 360 -24.67 -2.16 8.10
N GLY A 361 -23.55 -2.50 8.73
CA GLY A 361 -22.65 -3.56 8.28
C GLY A 361 -22.21 -4.43 9.45
N LEU A 362 -22.23 -5.74 9.26
CA LEU A 362 -21.72 -6.72 10.21
C LEU A 362 -20.52 -7.43 9.58
N LYS A 363 -19.44 -7.56 10.35
CA LYS A 363 -18.22 -8.24 9.93
C LYS A 363 -17.78 -9.20 11.02
N LEU A 364 -17.32 -10.39 10.65
CA LEU A 364 -16.70 -11.35 11.56
C LEU A 364 -15.37 -11.80 10.92
N THR A 365 -14.26 -11.37 11.48
CA THR A 365 -12.92 -11.55 10.91
C THR A 365 -11.94 -12.07 11.93
N GLY A 366 -11.08 -13.00 11.51
CA GLY A 366 -10.01 -13.53 12.35
C GLY A 366 -9.86 -15.03 12.17
N ARG A 367 -9.61 -15.75 13.27
CA ARG A 367 -9.22 -17.16 13.24
C ARG A 367 -9.93 -18.03 14.25
N VAL A 368 -10.20 -19.25 13.81
CA VAL A 368 -10.74 -20.35 14.61
C VAL A 368 -9.85 -21.58 14.39
N GLY A 369 -8.91 -21.81 15.31
CA GLY A 369 -7.84 -22.79 15.10
C GLY A 369 -6.96 -22.40 13.91
N ASP A 370 -6.76 -23.33 12.96
CA ASP A 370 -5.96 -23.10 11.75
C ASP A 370 -6.74 -22.42 10.62
N LEU A 371 -8.05 -22.16 10.82
CA LEU A 371 -8.92 -21.54 9.83
C LEU A 371 -8.90 -20.02 9.98
N ASN A 372 -8.48 -19.30 8.94
CA ASN A 372 -8.77 -17.87 8.80
C ASN A 372 -10.17 -17.71 8.20
N LEU A 373 -11.02 -16.90 8.82
CA LEU A 373 -12.41 -16.69 8.45
C LEU A 373 -12.73 -15.20 8.37
N GLY A 374 -13.27 -14.76 7.23
CA GLY A 374 -13.83 -13.43 7.05
C GLY A 374 -15.26 -13.51 6.53
N LEU A 375 -16.22 -12.98 7.27
CA LEU A 375 -17.61 -12.80 6.85
C LEU A 375 -17.95 -11.32 6.90
N LEU A 376 -18.65 -10.83 5.88
CA LEU A 376 -19.14 -9.46 5.79
C LEU A 376 -20.55 -9.49 5.22
N ASP A 377 -21.45 -8.79 5.90
CA ASP A 377 -22.84 -8.60 5.48
C ASP A 377 -23.17 -7.11 5.62
N VAL A 378 -23.55 -6.48 4.51
CA VAL A 378 -23.81 -5.04 4.45
C VAL A 378 -25.19 -4.77 3.89
N GLN A 379 -25.98 -4.01 4.64
CA GLN A 379 -27.26 -3.48 4.20
C GLN A 379 -27.08 -2.02 3.77
N MET A 380 -27.28 -1.77 2.48
CA MET A 380 -27.33 -0.40 1.96
C MET A 380 -28.65 0.26 2.31
N LYS A 381 -28.65 1.59 2.42
CA LYS A 381 -29.86 2.38 2.55
C LYS A 381 -30.67 2.28 1.26
N HIS A 382 -31.99 2.25 1.41
CA HIS A 382 -32.93 2.16 0.29
C HIS A 382 -32.64 3.23 -0.76
N ASP A 383 -32.47 2.79 -2.00
CA ASP A 383 -32.35 3.66 -3.17
C ASP A 383 -33.61 3.59 -4.03
N GLN A 384 -34.01 4.71 -4.64
CA GLN A 384 -35.24 4.77 -5.41
C GLN A 384 -35.17 4.00 -6.73
N GLU A 385 -33.99 3.86 -7.32
CA GLU A 385 -33.76 3.16 -8.58
C GLU A 385 -33.39 1.69 -8.35
N LEU A 386 -32.51 1.43 -7.38
CA LEU A 386 -31.98 0.09 -7.10
C LEU A 386 -32.78 -0.70 -6.06
N GLY A 387 -33.59 -0.03 -5.23
CA GLY A 387 -34.29 -0.64 -4.11
C GLY A 387 -33.38 -0.95 -2.92
N ASP A 388 -33.75 -1.96 -2.14
CA ASP A 388 -32.95 -2.43 -1.00
C ASP A 388 -31.85 -3.38 -1.47
N LYS A 389 -30.62 -3.16 -1.00
CA LYS A 389 -29.46 -4.00 -1.34
C LYS A 389 -28.81 -4.60 -0.10
N ASN A 390 -28.74 -5.93 -0.07
CA ASN A 390 -27.98 -6.70 0.90
C ASN A 390 -26.82 -7.38 0.19
N LEU A 391 -25.61 -7.20 0.72
CA LEU A 391 -24.37 -7.62 0.09
C LEU A 391 -23.59 -8.50 1.05
N PHE A 392 -23.25 -9.71 0.62
CA PHE A 392 -22.57 -10.69 1.44
C PHE A 392 -21.22 -11.10 0.84
N VAL A 393 -20.21 -11.24 1.69
CA VAL A 393 -18.89 -11.78 1.33
C VAL A 393 -18.45 -12.76 2.41
N GLY A 394 -18.07 -13.96 2.00
CA GLY A 394 -17.49 -14.99 2.86
C GLY A 394 -16.15 -15.46 2.32
N ARG A 395 -15.16 -15.59 3.19
CA ARG A 395 -13.81 -16.06 2.87
C ARG A 395 -13.31 -17.00 3.95
N ALA A 396 -12.76 -18.13 3.54
CA ALA A 396 -12.19 -19.13 4.43
C ALA A 396 -10.87 -19.64 3.87
N SER A 397 -9.77 -19.55 4.62
CA SER A 397 -8.46 -20.09 4.21
C SER A 397 -7.78 -20.87 5.33
N VAL A 398 -6.98 -21.85 4.94
CA VAL A 398 -6.15 -22.62 5.87
C VAL A 398 -4.71 -22.61 5.40
N ASN A 399 -3.80 -22.56 6.36
CA ASN A 399 -2.37 -22.66 6.09
C ASN A 399 -2.04 -24.12 5.74
N VAL A 400 -1.24 -24.30 4.70
CA VAL A 400 -0.71 -25.61 4.26
C VAL A 400 0.79 -25.47 4.02
N PHE A 401 1.56 -26.53 4.28
CA PHE A 401 3.04 -26.44 4.32
C PHE A 401 3.49 -25.32 5.29
N ASP A 402 4.74 -24.88 5.20
CA ASP A 402 5.27 -23.86 6.12
C ASP A 402 4.77 -22.45 5.76
N GLN A 403 4.73 -22.10 4.47
CA GLN A 403 4.43 -20.73 4.00
C GLN A 403 3.37 -20.65 2.88
N SER A 404 2.64 -21.73 2.59
CA SER A 404 1.56 -21.77 1.57
C SER A 404 0.14 -21.78 2.15
N ALA A 405 -0.88 -21.42 1.37
CA ALA A 405 -2.26 -21.39 1.85
C ALA A 405 -3.23 -21.89 0.77
N ILE A 406 -4.34 -22.49 1.18
CA ILE A 406 -5.46 -22.79 0.31
C ILE A 406 -6.72 -22.11 0.85
N GLY A 407 -7.60 -21.66 -0.02
CA GLY A 407 -8.79 -20.97 0.41
C GLY A 407 -9.95 -21.03 -0.57
N ALA A 408 -11.10 -20.57 -0.07
CA ALA A 408 -12.31 -20.34 -0.84
C ALA A 408 -12.91 -18.97 -0.52
N ILE A 409 -13.57 -18.36 -1.50
CA ILE A 409 -14.34 -17.12 -1.39
C ILE A 409 -15.74 -17.31 -1.97
N PHE A 410 -16.71 -16.60 -1.41
CA PHE A 410 -18.07 -16.49 -1.91
C PHE A 410 -18.55 -15.04 -1.79
N THR A 411 -19.24 -14.53 -2.80
CA THR A 411 -19.89 -13.21 -2.76
C THR A 411 -21.32 -13.32 -3.26
N HIS A 412 -22.23 -12.53 -2.71
CA HIS A 412 -23.62 -12.47 -3.14
C HIS A 412 -24.17 -11.04 -3.08
N GLY A 413 -24.96 -10.68 -4.09
CA GLY A 413 -25.60 -9.38 -4.27
C GLY A 413 -24.91 -8.48 -5.29
N ASP A 414 -25.64 -7.51 -5.82
CA ASP A 414 -25.14 -6.49 -6.75
C ASP A 414 -25.47 -5.08 -6.22
N PRO A 415 -24.45 -4.24 -5.92
CA PRO A 415 -24.67 -2.89 -5.42
C PRO A 415 -25.12 -1.88 -6.50
N LEU A 416 -25.00 -2.21 -7.79
CA LEU A 416 -25.12 -1.24 -8.89
C LEU A 416 -26.26 -1.55 -9.87
N SER A 417 -26.88 -2.72 -9.77
CA SER A 417 -27.98 -3.13 -10.65
C SER A 417 -29.14 -3.73 -9.86
N THR A 418 -30.29 -3.96 -10.50
CA THR A 418 -31.42 -4.70 -9.93
C THR A 418 -31.27 -6.22 -10.00
N GLU A 419 -30.22 -6.70 -10.66
CA GLU A 419 -29.92 -8.11 -10.82
C GLU A 419 -29.29 -8.69 -9.55
N ASP A 420 -29.31 -10.02 -9.45
CA ASP A 420 -28.61 -10.77 -8.41
C ASP A 420 -27.38 -11.44 -9.01
N ASN A 421 -26.24 -11.31 -8.32
CA ASN A 421 -24.99 -11.98 -8.69
C ASN A 421 -24.51 -12.83 -7.51
N SER A 422 -24.10 -14.06 -7.80
CA SER A 422 -23.40 -14.94 -6.85
C SER A 422 -22.13 -15.44 -7.48
N MET A 423 -21.02 -15.37 -6.74
CA MET A 423 -19.73 -15.84 -7.22
C MET A 423 -19.05 -16.68 -6.15
N GLY A 424 -18.43 -17.77 -6.57
CA GLY A 424 -17.64 -18.65 -5.71
C GLY A 424 -16.27 -18.94 -6.32
N GLY A 425 -15.27 -19.14 -5.49
CA GLY A 425 -13.91 -19.37 -5.97
C GLY A 425 -13.01 -20.11 -5.00
N VAL A 426 -11.94 -20.69 -5.53
CA VAL A 426 -10.87 -21.35 -4.75
C VAL A 426 -9.49 -20.86 -5.18
N ASP A 427 -8.58 -20.74 -4.22
CA ASP A 427 -7.21 -20.30 -4.46
C ASP A 427 -6.17 -21.15 -3.72
N PHE A 428 -4.97 -21.22 -4.29
CA PHE A 428 -3.77 -21.76 -3.69
C PHE A 428 -2.64 -20.75 -3.83
N LEU A 429 -2.00 -20.42 -2.71
CA LEU A 429 -0.82 -19.56 -2.62
C LEU A 429 0.36 -20.43 -2.22
N TYR A 430 1.42 -20.44 -3.02
CA TYR A 430 2.67 -21.14 -2.74
C TYR A 430 3.78 -20.15 -2.42
N ARG A 431 4.58 -20.45 -1.38
CA ARG A 431 5.79 -19.71 -1.05
C ARG A 431 6.79 -20.63 -0.35
N ASP A 432 8.06 -20.46 -0.68
CA ASP A 432 9.21 -21.09 -0.06
C ASP A 432 10.38 -20.08 -0.05
N THR A 433 10.82 -19.65 1.13
CA THR A 433 11.96 -18.75 1.33
C THR A 433 13.31 -19.46 1.47
N HIS A 434 13.32 -20.79 1.48
CA HIS A 434 14.50 -21.63 1.68
C HIS A 434 14.92 -22.36 0.40
N PHE A 435 14.30 -22.03 -0.74
CA PHE A 435 14.61 -22.66 -2.02
C PHE A 435 16.08 -22.45 -2.36
N ASN A 436 16.82 -23.54 -2.59
CA ASN A 436 18.26 -23.51 -2.88
C ASN A 436 19.08 -22.65 -1.88
N GLY A 437 18.76 -22.75 -0.59
CA GLY A 437 19.42 -22.01 0.49
C GLY A 437 18.61 -20.80 0.96
N ASN A 438 18.81 -19.65 0.34
CA ASN A 438 18.21 -18.36 0.75
C ASN A 438 17.42 -17.68 -0.37
N LYS A 439 16.96 -18.46 -1.36
CA LYS A 439 16.20 -17.96 -2.49
C LYS A 439 14.72 -18.17 -2.28
N ILE A 440 13.96 -17.24 -2.81
CA ILE A 440 12.51 -17.25 -2.72
C ILE A 440 11.94 -17.79 -4.02
N VAL A 441 11.03 -18.75 -3.91
CA VAL A 441 10.09 -19.14 -4.97
C VAL A 441 8.68 -18.93 -4.43
N GLN A 442 7.81 -18.35 -5.26
CA GLN A 442 6.41 -18.15 -4.91
C GLN A 442 5.51 -18.32 -6.12
N GLY A 443 4.25 -18.64 -5.91
CA GLY A 443 3.27 -18.75 -6.97
C GLY A 443 1.84 -18.69 -6.44
N SER A 444 0.89 -18.61 -7.36
CA SER A 444 -0.52 -18.80 -7.03
C SER A 444 -1.27 -19.47 -8.17
N ALA A 445 -2.37 -20.12 -7.84
CA ALA A 445 -3.35 -20.63 -8.77
C ALA A 445 -4.75 -20.39 -8.20
N TRP A 446 -5.72 -20.05 -9.05
CA TRP A 446 -7.07 -19.73 -8.61
C TRP A 446 -8.10 -20.02 -9.70
N GLY A 447 -9.34 -20.23 -9.28
CA GLY A 447 -10.51 -20.40 -10.15
C GLY A 447 -11.74 -19.78 -9.51
N LEU A 448 -12.56 -19.12 -10.34
CA LEU A 448 -13.78 -18.41 -9.99
C LEU A 448 -14.92 -18.90 -10.89
N LEU A 449 -16.12 -18.97 -10.34
CA LEU A 449 -17.37 -19.24 -11.02
C LEU A 449 -18.38 -18.17 -10.62
N SER A 450 -19.09 -17.61 -11.59
CA SER A 450 -20.10 -16.59 -11.37
C SER A 450 -21.43 -16.98 -12.00
N ASP A 451 -22.52 -16.68 -11.30
CA ASP A 451 -23.91 -16.89 -11.70
C ASP A 451 -24.66 -15.57 -11.50
N SER A 452 -25.19 -15.00 -12.59
CA SER A 452 -25.90 -13.72 -12.58
C SER A 452 -27.30 -13.92 -13.14
N SER A 453 -28.31 -13.27 -12.55
CA SER A 453 -29.72 -13.47 -12.92
C SER A 453 -30.06 -13.04 -14.35
N ASP A 454 -29.24 -12.19 -14.96
CA ASP A 454 -29.34 -11.73 -16.34
C ASP A 454 -28.65 -12.67 -17.36
N GLN A 455 -28.06 -13.77 -16.90
CA GLN A 455 -27.29 -14.71 -17.72
C GLN A 455 -27.90 -16.12 -17.69
N ASP A 456 -27.82 -16.81 -18.85
CA ASP A 456 -28.36 -18.17 -19.01
C ASP A 456 -27.39 -19.28 -18.54
N SER A 457 -26.13 -18.94 -18.19
CA SER A 457 -25.11 -19.93 -17.82
C SER A 457 -24.04 -19.40 -16.89
N ILE A 458 -23.53 -20.29 -16.02
CA ILE A 458 -22.41 -20.01 -15.12
C ILE A 458 -21.15 -19.71 -15.94
N GLN A 459 -20.49 -18.61 -15.59
CA GLN A 459 -19.29 -18.12 -16.24
C GLN A 459 -18.05 -18.40 -15.39
N GLY A 460 -16.90 -18.62 -16.04
CA GLY A 460 -15.65 -18.96 -15.36
C GLY A 460 -14.56 -17.91 -15.51
N ALA A 461 -13.67 -17.84 -14.53
CA ALA A 461 -12.36 -17.23 -14.68
C ALA A 461 -11.31 -18.05 -13.92
N TYR A 462 -10.10 -18.16 -14.44
CA TYR A 462 -9.01 -18.86 -13.74
C TYR A 462 -7.66 -18.29 -14.11
N GLY A 463 -6.66 -18.52 -13.26
CA GLY A 463 -5.32 -18.05 -13.51
C GLY A 463 -4.28 -18.69 -12.63
N PHE A 464 -3.03 -18.51 -13.02
CA PHE A 464 -1.88 -18.92 -12.22
C PHE A 464 -0.69 -18.00 -12.48
N LYS A 465 0.22 -17.95 -11.51
CA LYS A 465 1.51 -17.28 -11.66
C LYS A 465 2.60 -17.99 -10.87
N LEU A 466 3.84 -17.82 -11.31
CA LEU A 466 5.04 -18.30 -10.66
C LEU A 466 6.09 -17.20 -10.71
N GLY A 467 6.83 -17.01 -9.63
CA GLY A 467 7.87 -16.00 -9.55
C GLY A 467 9.05 -16.42 -8.66
N TYR A 468 10.18 -15.76 -8.93
CA TYR A 468 11.46 -15.93 -8.27
C TYR A 468 11.99 -14.54 -7.86
N PRO A 469 11.41 -13.91 -6.81
CA PRO A 469 11.66 -12.51 -6.50
C PRO A 469 12.95 -12.33 -5.70
N ASN A 470 14.12 -12.47 -6.33
CA ASN A 470 15.41 -12.44 -5.65
C ASN A 470 16.24 -11.22 -6.06
N SER A 471 17.02 -10.67 -5.13
CA SER A 471 17.70 -9.37 -5.27
C SER A 471 18.71 -9.22 -6.41
N VAL A 472 19.09 -10.33 -7.06
CA VAL A 472 19.99 -10.36 -8.24
C VAL A 472 19.24 -10.69 -9.51
N VAL A 473 18.34 -11.67 -9.46
CA VAL A 473 17.47 -12.09 -10.57
C VAL A 473 16.07 -12.14 -10.04
N ASP A 474 15.19 -11.34 -10.64
CA ASP A 474 13.77 -11.32 -10.35
C ASP A 474 13.03 -11.70 -11.64
N TRP A 475 12.08 -12.63 -11.55
CA TRP A 475 11.17 -12.90 -12.65
C TRP A 475 9.81 -13.35 -12.14
N GLU A 476 8.79 -13.10 -12.93
CA GLU A 476 7.44 -13.61 -12.76
C GLU A 476 6.87 -13.98 -14.12
N VAL A 477 6.08 -15.04 -14.18
CA VAL A 477 5.26 -15.39 -15.34
C VAL A 477 3.87 -15.76 -14.87
N GLY A 478 2.85 -15.43 -15.66
CA GLY A 478 1.49 -15.77 -15.31
C GLY A 478 0.54 -15.80 -16.50
N TYR A 479 -0.62 -16.37 -16.22
CA TYR A 479 -1.73 -16.59 -17.14
C TYR A 479 -3.05 -16.29 -16.44
N THR A 480 -4.00 -15.72 -17.16
CA THR A 480 -5.36 -15.50 -16.70
C THR A 480 -6.33 -15.65 -17.87
N GLU A 481 -7.45 -16.34 -17.66
CA GLU A 481 -8.56 -16.44 -18.61
C GLU A 481 -9.85 -16.01 -17.93
N ILE A 482 -10.63 -15.19 -18.61
CA ILE A 482 -11.92 -14.66 -18.13
C ILE A 482 -12.95 -14.87 -19.23
N SER A 483 -14.05 -15.59 -18.94
CA SER A 483 -15.14 -15.81 -19.90
C SER A 483 -15.83 -14.51 -20.32
N ASN A 484 -16.55 -14.54 -21.44
CA ASN A 484 -17.18 -13.35 -22.06
C ASN A 484 -18.15 -12.63 -21.12
N GLU A 485 -18.93 -13.39 -20.35
CA GLU A 485 -19.99 -12.85 -19.50
C GLU A 485 -19.62 -12.91 -18.02
N PHE A 486 -18.39 -13.33 -17.67
CA PHE A 486 -17.97 -13.44 -16.26
C PHE A 486 -18.19 -12.14 -15.51
N ASP A 487 -18.91 -12.20 -14.39
CA ASP A 487 -19.23 -11.02 -13.60
C ASP A 487 -18.89 -11.21 -12.13
N ALA A 488 -18.20 -10.24 -11.54
CA ALA A 488 -18.02 -10.17 -10.10
C ALA A 488 -18.60 -8.84 -9.65
N ALA A 489 -19.90 -8.82 -9.32
CA ALA A 489 -20.63 -7.59 -9.04
C ALA A 489 -20.05 -6.84 -7.82
N LEU A 490 -19.62 -7.58 -6.80
CA LEU A 490 -18.88 -7.06 -5.64
C LEU A 490 -17.36 -6.92 -5.87
N GLY A 491 -16.88 -7.22 -7.07
CA GLY A 491 -15.47 -7.23 -7.45
C GLY A 491 -15.08 -6.14 -8.46
N PHE A 492 -13.98 -6.36 -9.16
CA PHE A 492 -13.51 -5.48 -10.23
C PHE A 492 -12.97 -6.30 -11.41
N VAL A 493 -13.68 -6.23 -12.54
CA VAL A 493 -13.37 -6.96 -13.78
C VAL A 493 -13.33 -5.93 -14.93
N PRO A 494 -12.18 -5.32 -15.21
CA PRO A 494 -12.07 -4.29 -16.24
C PRO A 494 -12.19 -4.84 -17.67
N ARG A 495 -11.86 -6.11 -17.89
CA ARG A 495 -11.93 -6.79 -19.20
C ARG A 495 -12.52 -8.19 -19.04
N LYS A 496 -13.42 -8.56 -19.95
CA LYS A 496 -14.07 -9.88 -20.04
C LYS A 496 -13.75 -10.51 -21.39
N GLY A 497 -13.89 -11.82 -21.52
CA GLY A 497 -13.68 -12.53 -22.79
C GLY A 497 -12.23 -12.56 -23.26
N ILE A 498 -11.27 -12.64 -22.33
CA ILE A 498 -9.85 -12.52 -22.63
C ILE A 498 -9.01 -13.66 -22.09
N ARG A 499 -7.85 -13.86 -22.73
CA ARG A 499 -6.68 -14.53 -22.15
C ARG A 499 -5.56 -13.52 -22.00
N GLU A 500 -5.00 -13.40 -20.80
CA GLU A 500 -3.86 -12.55 -20.49
C GLU A 500 -2.65 -13.42 -20.14
N TYR A 501 -1.55 -13.21 -20.87
CA TYR A 501 -0.24 -13.77 -20.59
C TYR A 501 0.66 -12.63 -20.17
N PHE A 502 1.31 -12.73 -19.02
CA PHE A 502 2.20 -11.69 -18.55
C PHE A 502 3.48 -12.28 -17.99
N GLY A 503 4.52 -11.45 -18.00
CA GLY A 503 5.75 -11.81 -17.33
C GLY A 503 6.74 -10.68 -17.28
N ASN A 504 7.69 -10.83 -16.37
CA ASN A 504 8.82 -9.96 -16.26
C ASN A 504 10.09 -10.78 -15.95
N TRP A 505 11.22 -10.19 -16.27
CA TRP A 505 12.53 -10.65 -15.87
C TRP A 505 13.44 -9.44 -15.70
N SER A 506 14.20 -9.40 -14.62
CA SER A 506 15.19 -8.37 -14.39
C SER A 506 16.46 -8.94 -13.76
N TYR A 507 17.56 -8.24 -13.99
CA TYR A 507 18.86 -8.52 -13.40
C TYR A 507 19.42 -7.27 -12.76
N THR A 508 19.83 -7.37 -11.50
CA THR A 508 20.42 -6.28 -10.72
C THR A 508 21.91 -6.48 -10.52
N PHE A 509 22.70 -5.66 -11.22
CA PHE A 509 24.14 -5.57 -11.05
C PHE A 509 24.52 -4.56 -9.96
N ARG A 510 25.47 -4.92 -9.10
CA ARG A 510 25.99 -4.05 -8.03
C ARG A 510 27.49 -3.78 -8.21
N PRO A 511 27.88 -2.65 -8.82
CA PRO A 511 29.29 -2.31 -9.01
C PRO A 511 30.04 -2.17 -7.66
N LYS A 512 31.24 -2.73 -7.57
CA LYS A 512 32.11 -2.54 -6.38
C LYS A 512 32.71 -1.13 -6.39
N LYS A 513 32.67 -0.42 -5.25
CA LYS A 513 33.30 0.91 -5.01
C LYS A 513 33.01 1.95 -6.10
N ASN A 514 31.74 2.28 -6.33
CA ASN A 514 31.30 3.29 -7.30
C ASN A 514 30.24 4.23 -6.69
N PHE A 515 30.01 5.39 -7.31
CA PHE A 515 28.89 6.30 -6.98
C PHE A 515 27.52 5.69 -7.32
N ILE A 516 27.51 4.67 -8.17
CA ILE A 516 26.34 3.84 -8.52
C ILE A 516 26.27 2.66 -7.54
N ARG A 517 25.10 2.50 -6.91
CA ARG A 517 24.77 1.38 -6.01
C ARG A 517 24.23 0.19 -6.77
N THR A 518 23.27 0.41 -7.66
CA THR A 518 22.68 -0.65 -8.50
C THR A 518 22.50 -0.18 -9.94
N ILE A 519 22.59 -1.14 -10.86
CA ILE A 519 22.15 -1.02 -12.24
C ILE A 519 21.21 -2.20 -12.48
N GLU A 520 19.93 -1.93 -12.69
CA GLU A 520 18.93 -2.94 -13.00
C GLU A 520 18.55 -2.83 -14.48
N SER A 521 18.48 -3.97 -15.17
CA SER A 521 18.01 -4.06 -16.55
C SER A 521 17.08 -5.26 -16.67
N GLY A 522 16.07 -5.17 -17.54
CA GLY A 522 15.08 -6.22 -17.65
C GLY A 522 14.12 -6.06 -18.81
N VAL A 523 13.16 -6.97 -18.87
CA VAL A 523 12.02 -6.94 -19.76
C VAL A 523 10.76 -7.23 -18.97
N ASP A 524 9.69 -6.50 -19.24
CA ASP A 524 8.35 -6.83 -18.79
C ASP A 524 7.38 -6.77 -19.96
N GLY A 525 6.27 -7.47 -19.87
CA GLY A 525 5.26 -7.40 -20.91
C GLY A 525 4.03 -8.21 -20.61
N TYR A 526 3.00 -7.95 -21.41
CA TYR A 526 1.76 -8.71 -21.41
C TYR A 526 1.22 -8.84 -22.84
N LEU A 527 0.50 -9.92 -23.07
CA LEU A 527 -0.25 -10.23 -24.28
C LEU A 527 -1.68 -10.57 -23.86
N ILE A 528 -2.63 -9.85 -24.42
CA ILE A 528 -4.06 -10.08 -24.22
C ILE A 528 -4.62 -10.52 -25.57
N THR A 529 -5.29 -11.67 -25.57
CA THR A 529 -6.08 -12.16 -26.70
C THR A 529 -7.54 -12.24 -26.30
N ASP A 530 -8.42 -12.28 -27.28
CA ASP A 530 -9.76 -12.83 -27.08
C ASP A 530 -9.70 -14.34 -26.80
N LEU A 531 -10.86 -14.98 -26.58
CA LEU A 531 -10.95 -16.42 -26.35
C LEU A 531 -10.69 -17.26 -27.61
N ASP A 532 -10.70 -16.66 -28.80
CA ASP A 532 -10.37 -17.29 -30.08
C ASP A 532 -8.87 -17.20 -30.45
N ASN A 533 -8.07 -16.56 -29.58
CA ASN A 533 -6.63 -16.29 -29.73
C ASN A 533 -6.27 -15.17 -30.72
N ASN A 534 -7.21 -14.29 -31.06
CA ASN A 534 -6.88 -13.05 -31.76
C ASN A 534 -6.30 -12.04 -30.76
N VAL A 535 -5.19 -11.41 -31.12
CA VAL A 535 -4.51 -10.45 -30.26
C VAL A 535 -5.32 -9.16 -30.15
N GLU A 536 -5.63 -8.74 -28.93
CA GLU A 536 -6.26 -7.46 -28.62
C GLU A 536 -5.26 -6.42 -28.14
N THR A 537 -4.38 -6.80 -27.21
CA THR A 537 -3.33 -5.91 -26.70
C THR A 537 -2.02 -6.66 -26.59
N GLN A 538 -0.91 -6.03 -26.95
CA GLN A 538 0.43 -6.51 -26.66
C GLN A 538 1.29 -5.36 -26.16
N ARG A 539 2.00 -5.56 -25.06
CA ARG A 539 3.04 -4.64 -24.61
C ARG A 539 4.29 -5.40 -24.24
N ILE A 540 5.44 -4.94 -24.75
CA ILE A 540 6.76 -5.41 -24.33
C ILE A 540 7.61 -4.19 -24.01
N THR A 541 8.03 -4.07 -22.76
CA THR A 541 8.90 -3.01 -22.27
C THR A 541 10.29 -3.55 -22.00
N LEU A 542 11.29 -2.98 -22.68
CA LEU A 542 12.69 -3.15 -22.33
C LEU A 542 13.07 -2.09 -21.31
N ASN A 543 13.31 -2.50 -20.06
CA ASN A 543 13.93 -1.67 -19.03
C ASN A 543 15.43 -1.63 -19.31
N VAL A 544 15.84 -0.69 -20.15
CA VAL A 544 17.21 -0.60 -20.68
C VAL A 544 18.21 -0.49 -19.53
N ALA A 545 17.98 0.44 -18.61
CA ALA A 545 18.75 0.58 -17.38
C ALA A 545 18.01 1.45 -16.36
N ASP A 546 18.03 1.02 -15.11
CA ASP A 546 17.67 1.78 -13.92
C ASP A 546 18.92 1.91 -13.04
N PHE A 547 19.52 3.10 -13.08
CA PHE A 547 20.68 3.44 -12.28
C PHE A 547 20.22 4.02 -10.95
N ARG A 548 20.66 3.44 -9.84
CA ARG A 548 20.51 4.03 -8.51
C ARG A 548 21.86 4.40 -7.94
N SER A 549 22.00 5.65 -7.47
CA SER A 549 23.22 6.11 -6.81
C SER A 549 23.32 5.56 -5.38
N GLN A 550 24.50 5.67 -4.76
CA GLN A 550 24.67 5.40 -3.31
C GLN A 550 23.71 6.23 -2.45
N ARG A 551 23.32 7.41 -2.95
CA ARG A 551 22.36 8.31 -2.30
C ARG A 551 20.90 8.03 -2.67
N HIS A 552 20.61 6.98 -3.43
CA HIS A 552 19.27 6.66 -3.96
C HIS A 552 18.69 7.73 -4.89
N ASP A 553 19.52 8.51 -5.57
CA ASP A 553 19.08 9.21 -6.79
C ASP A 553 18.90 8.17 -7.89
N GLN A 554 17.84 8.31 -8.70
CA GLN A 554 17.44 7.34 -9.71
C GLN A 554 17.41 7.96 -11.11
N LEU A 555 17.96 7.24 -12.07
CA LEU A 555 17.82 7.53 -13.50
C LEU A 555 17.40 6.26 -14.24
N ARG A 556 16.21 6.27 -14.81
CA ARG A 556 15.62 5.11 -15.50
C ARG A 556 15.34 5.43 -16.97
N PHE A 557 15.66 4.47 -17.83
CA PHE A 557 15.32 4.48 -19.25
C PHE A 557 14.58 3.21 -19.63
N SER A 558 13.46 3.35 -20.34
CA SER A 558 12.76 2.21 -20.92
C SER A 558 12.26 2.48 -22.33
N TYR A 559 12.01 1.39 -23.04
CA TYR A 559 11.49 1.38 -24.40
C TYR A 559 10.37 0.36 -24.50
N SER A 560 9.18 0.78 -24.91
CA SER A 560 8.01 -0.08 -25.04
C SER A 560 7.59 -0.23 -26.50
N PHE A 561 7.30 -1.47 -26.90
CA PHE A 561 6.51 -1.79 -28.07
C PHE A 561 5.08 -2.08 -27.63
N GLU A 562 4.11 -1.41 -28.24
CA GLU A 562 2.69 -1.52 -27.91
C GLU A 562 1.90 -1.84 -29.18
N ARG A 563 0.99 -2.81 -29.11
CA ARG A 563 -0.02 -3.06 -30.13
C ARG A 563 -1.39 -3.06 -29.46
N GLU A 564 -2.34 -2.33 -30.04
CA GLU A 564 -3.71 -2.27 -29.57
C GLU A 564 -4.64 -2.46 -30.76
N VAL A 565 -5.46 -3.51 -30.71
CA VAL A 565 -6.54 -3.78 -31.67
C VAL A 565 -7.84 -3.33 -31.01
N ILE A 566 -8.49 -2.38 -31.67
CA ILE A 566 -9.74 -1.76 -31.22
C ILE A 566 -10.85 -2.26 -32.14
N ASP A 567 -11.86 -2.91 -31.55
CA ASP A 567 -13.00 -3.52 -32.22
C ASP A 567 -14.07 -2.49 -32.61
N SER A 568 -14.19 -1.42 -31.83
CA SER A 568 -15.24 -0.43 -31.93
C SER A 568 -14.71 0.97 -31.63
N ASN A 569 -15.27 1.97 -32.31
CA ASN A 569 -14.89 3.35 -32.09
C ASN A 569 -15.17 3.74 -30.64
N PHE A 570 -14.21 4.39 -29.98
CA PHE A 570 -14.41 4.90 -28.62
C PHE A 570 -13.93 6.34 -28.50
N ARG A 571 -14.60 7.10 -27.64
CA ARG A 571 -14.36 8.52 -27.45
C ARG A 571 -13.31 8.74 -26.35
N ILE A 572 -12.24 9.49 -26.64
CA ILE A 572 -11.22 9.88 -25.64
C ILE A 572 -11.51 11.27 -25.08
N THR A 573 -11.93 12.22 -25.92
CA THR A 573 -12.31 13.57 -25.50
C THR A 573 -13.66 13.95 -26.13
N ARG A 574 -14.23 15.12 -25.80
CA ARG A 574 -15.50 15.57 -26.40
C ARG A 574 -15.46 15.56 -27.93
N ASP A 575 -14.31 15.88 -28.51
CA ASP A 575 -14.16 16.12 -29.96
C ASP A 575 -13.32 15.04 -30.67
N VAL A 576 -12.65 14.15 -29.94
CA VAL A 576 -11.77 13.10 -30.52
C VAL A 576 -12.31 11.71 -30.23
N THR A 577 -12.59 10.98 -31.30
CA THR A 577 -13.01 9.57 -31.29
C THR A 577 -11.96 8.75 -32.01
N ILE A 578 -11.42 7.72 -31.36
CA ILE A 578 -10.49 6.78 -31.99
C ILE A 578 -11.29 5.73 -32.75
N PRO A 579 -11.00 5.51 -34.04
CA PRO A 579 -11.70 4.49 -34.81
C PRO A 579 -11.24 3.08 -34.44
N ALA A 580 -12.08 2.10 -34.76
CA ALA A 580 -11.68 0.69 -34.78
C ALA A 580 -10.48 0.50 -35.72
N GLY A 581 -9.50 -0.29 -35.29
CA GLY A 581 -8.24 -0.46 -36.02
C GLY A 581 -7.17 -1.20 -35.25
N ASP A 582 -6.09 -1.56 -35.95
CA ASP A 582 -4.90 -2.20 -35.40
C ASP A 582 -3.75 -1.18 -35.35
N TYR A 583 -3.39 -0.78 -34.15
CA TYR A 583 -2.42 0.27 -33.90
C TYR A 583 -1.14 -0.33 -33.32
N THR A 584 -0.01 -0.05 -33.95
CA THR A 584 1.31 -0.46 -33.45
C THR A 584 2.17 0.75 -33.19
N ASN A 585 2.70 0.85 -31.97
CA ASN A 585 3.35 2.03 -31.44
C ASN A 585 4.65 1.67 -30.73
N GLN A 586 5.57 2.63 -30.73
CA GLN A 586 6.83 2.58 -29.99
C GLN A 586 6.88 3.77 -29.07
N ARG A 587 7.14 3.52 -27.78
CA ARG A 587 7.23 4.57 -26.74
C ARG A 587 8.57 4.50 -26.03
N TYR A 588 9.07 5.66 -25.63
CA TYR A 588 10.33 5.81 -24.91
C TYR A 588 10.05 6.56 -23.62
N MET A 589 10.61 6.08 -22.51
CA MET A 589 10.50 6.77 -21.22
C MET A 589 11.87 7.05 -20.64
N ALA A 590 12.04 8.26 -20.13
CA ALA A 590 13.17 8.67 -19.31
C ALA A 590 12.65 9.27 -18.01
N ARG A 591 13.15 8.78 -16.88
CA ARG A 591 12.77 9.27 -15.55
C ARG A 591 14.00 9.61 -14.74
N LEU A 592 13.99 10.80 -14.15
CA LEU A 592 14.92 11.26 -13.14
C LEU A 592 14.15 11.45 -11.82
N LEU A 593 14.66 10.89 -10.74
CA LEU A 593 14.13 11.12 -9.39
C LEU A 593 15.30 11.35 -8.44
N THR A 594 15.30 12.45 -7.71
CA THR A 594 16.30 12.66 -6.65
C THR A 594 15.94 11.87 -5.41
N SER A 595 16.95 11.58 -4.58
CA SER A 595 16.77 10.92 -3.29
C SER A 595 15.68 11.57 -2.44
N ARG A 596 14.77 10.76 -1.90
CA ARG A 596 13.68 11.20 -1.02
C ARG A 596 14.13 11.70 0.37
N GLY A 597 15.43 11.62 0.66
CA GLY A 597 16.01 12.07 1.93
C GLY A 597 16.60 13.47 1.85
N LYS A 598 16.50 14.11 0.68
CA LYS A 598 16.93 15.49 0.48
C LYS A 598 15.80 16.43 0.89
N PRO A 599 16.10 17.64 1.41
CA PRO A 599 15.09 18.65 1.70
C PRO A 599 14.25 19.03 0.47
N PHE A 600 14.85 19.04 -0.71
CA PHE A 600 14.13 19.22 -1.97
C PHE A 600 14.20 17.94 -2.80
N ILE A 601 13.04 17.36 -3.06
CA ILE A 601 12.84 16.18 -3.87
C ILE A 601 12.30 16.65 -5.22
N PHE A 602 12.98 16.26 -6.28
CA PHE A 602 12.59 16.58 -7.65
C PHE A 602 12.43 15.29 -8.45
N GLY A 603 11.33 15.22 -9.19
CA GLY A 603 11.04 14.18 -10.16
C GLY A 603 10.74 14.78 -11.52
N PHE A 604 11.30 14.20 -12.56
CA PHE A 604 10.91 14.48 -13.93
C PHE A 604 10.77 13.15 -14.67
N GLN A 605 9.63 12.97 -15.34
CA GLN A 605 9.42 11.87 -16.26
C GLN A 605 8.93 12.42 -17.60
N TYR A 606 9.58 11.97 -18.66
CA TYR A 606 9.13 12.14 -20.03
C TYR A 606 8.79 10.77 -20.60
N GLU A 607 7.63 10.65 -21.23
CA GLU A 607 7.24 9.47 -22.01
C GLU A 607 6.66 9.91 -23.36
N GLY A 608 7.31 9.55 -24.45
CA GLY A 608 6.94 10.03 -25.79
C GLY A 608 7.00 8.93 -26.84
N GLY A 609 6.19 9.04 -27.87
CA GLY A 609 6.20 8.10 -28.99
C GLY A 609 4.87 8.00 -29.73
N GLY A 610 4.69 6.89 -30.44
CA GLY A 610 3.44 6.57 -31.13
C GLY A 610 2.29 6.40 -30.15
N PHE A 611 1.10 6.85 -30.56
CA PHE A 611 -0.15 6.70 -29.81
C PHE A 611 -1.32 6.66 -30.79
N TYR A 612 -2.00 5.52 -30.87
CA TYR A 612 -3.02 5.24 -31.88
C TYR A 612 -2.57 5.66 -33.30
N SER A 613 -3.30 6.57 -33.93
CA SER A 613 -3.07 7.08 -35.29
C SER A 613 -1.92 8.10 -35.39
N GLY A 614 -1.35 8.53 -34.26
CA GLY A 614 -0.41 9.65 -34.20
C GLY A 614 0.61 9.55 -33.08
N LEU A 615 0.83 10.65 -32.36
CA LEU A 615 1.88 10.81 -31.36
C LEU A 615 1.31 11.29 -30.02
N ARG A 616 1.97 10.89 -28.93
CA ARG A 616 1.70 11.40 -27.59
C ARG A 616 2.98 11.65 -26.83
N ASN A 617 3.06 12.81 -26.19
CA ASN A 617 4.14 13.19 -25.29
C ASN A 617 3.58 13.51 -23.90
N ASP A 618 4.06 12.77 -22.91
CA ASP A 618 3.69 12.94 -21.51
C ASP A 618 4.86 13.56 -20.76
N TYR A 619 4.58 14.61 -20.00
CA TYR A 619 5.53 15.27 -19.12
C TYR A 619 4.97 15.28 -17.71
N LEU A 620 5.69 14.67 -16.78
CA LEU A 620 5.37 14.72 -15.35
C LEU A 620 6.51 15.42 -14.60
N PHE A 621 6.18 16.56 -14.02
CA PHE A 621 7.05 17.29 -13.10
C PHE A 621 6.55 17.08 -11.69
N GLN A 622 7.45 16.71 -10.78
CA GLN A 622 7.15 16.52 -9.37
C GLN A 622 8.16 17.29 -8.55
N GLY A 623 7.68 18.08 -7.59
CA GLY A 623 8.52 18.79 -6.64
C GLY A 623 7.94 18.65 -5.25
N GLU A 624 8.78 18.31 -4.28
CA GLU A 624 8.42 18.35 -2.86
C GLU A 624 9.55 19.05 -2.11
N TRP A 625 9.22 20.13 -1.42
CA TRP A 625 10.13 20.84 -0.54
C TRP A 625 9.72 20.62 0.90
N ARG A 626 10.57 19.90 1.64
CA ARG A 626 10.53 19.76 3.09
C ARG A 626 11.36 20.87 3.69
N VAL A 627 10.71 22.00 3.96
CA VAL A 627 11.35 23.19 4.51
C VAL A 627 11.89 22.89 5.90
N SER A 628 11.12 22.13 6.67
CA SER A 628 11.46 21.52 7.95
C SER A 628 10.55 20.30 8.14
N PRO A 629 10.74 19.47 9.19
CA PRO A 629 9.79 18.40 9.52
C PRO A 629 8.35 18.90 9.72
N ASN A 630 8.15 20.19 10.00
CA ASN A 630 6.85 20.81 10.25
C ASN A 630 6.16 21.39 9.01
N LEU A 631 6.86 21.56 7.88
CA LEU A 631 6.32 22.25 6.70
C LEU A 631 6.77 21.60 5.41
N HIS A 632 5.83 20.94 4.72
CA HIS A 632 6.06 20.32 3.42
C HIS A 632 5.20 21.00 2.35
N ILE A 633 5.81 21.30 1.22
CA ILE A 633 5.17 21.93 0.07
C ILE A 633 5.40 21.04 -1.14
N GLY A 634 4.33 20.51 -1.73
CA GLY A 634 4.36 19.64 -2.88
C GLY A 634 3.66 20.25 -4.10
N ALA A 635 4.19 19.99 -5.28
CA ALA A 635 3.53 20.30 -6.54
C ALA A 635 3.78 19.20 -7.57
N ASP A 636 2.73 18.74 -8.23
CA ASP A 636 2.80 17.88 -9.41
C ASP A 636 2.17 18.61 -10.60
N TYR A 637 2.79 18.48 -11.77
CA TYR A 637 2.23 18.96 -13.03
C TYR A 637 2.37 17.89 -14.10
N LEU A 638 1.23 17.38 -14.56
CA LEU A 638 1.13 16.43 -15.66
C LEU A 638 0.60 17.13 -16.90
N ILE A 639 1.30 16.97 -18.01
CA ILE A 639 0.87 17.38 -19.34
C ILE A 639 0.80 16.12 -20.21
N ASN A 640 -0.33 15.92 -20.88
CA ASN A 640 -0.43 14.96 -21.98
C ASN A 640 -0.71 15.75 -23.27
N ASP A 641 0.28 15.78 -24.16
CA ASP A 641 0.21 16.43 -25.46
C ASP A 641 -0.04 15.36 -26.52
N VAL A 642 -1.21 15.41 -27.14
CA VAL A 642 -1.72 14.35 -28.03
C VAL A 642 -2.01 14.96 -29.40
N ASP A 643 -1.38 14.40 -30.43
CA ASP A 643 -1.54 14.78 -31.83
C ASP A 643 -1.94 13.54 -32.63
N LEU A 644 -3.21 13.48 -33.04
CA LEU A 644 -3.82 12.35 -33.74
C LEU A 644 -4.39 12.78 -35.08
N ALA A 645 -4.58 11.81 -35.99
CA ALA A 645 -5.25 12.07 -37.27
C ALA A 645 -6.69 12.58 -37.10
N GLU A 646 -7.34 12.20 -35.99
CA GLU A 646 -8.71 12.55 -35.65
C GLU A 646 -8.84 13.89 -34.89
N GLY A 647 -7.72 14.47 -34.46
CA GLY A 647 -7.66 15.76 -33.78
C GLY A 647 -6.57 15.84 -32.72
N ASP A 648 -6.11 17.05 -32.43
CA ASP A 648 -5.14 17.33 -31.38
C ASP A 648 -5.81 17.82 -30.09
N PHE A 649 -5.20 17.50 -28.95
CA PHE A 649 -5.60 18.06 -27.67
C PHE A 649 -4.48 17.99 -26.65
N ILE A 650 -4.53 18.89 -25.67
CA ILE A 650 -3.62 18.89 -24.53
C ILE A 650 -4.43 18.78 -23.25
N THR A 651 -4.12 17.78 -22.43
CA THR A 651 -4.66 17.69 -21.07
C THR A 651 -3.60 18.11 -20.05
N ARG A 652 -4.06 18.76 -18.99
CA ARG A 652 -3.23 19.27 -17.90
C ARG A 652 -3.86 18.90 -16.58
N ILE A 653 -3.06 18.32 -15.69
CA ILE A 653 -3.43 18.10 -14.29
C ILE A 653 -2.39 18.82 -13.43
N ILE A 654 -2.85 19.74 -12.60
CA ILE A 654 -2.02 20.44 -11.62
C ILE A 654 -2.47 19.98 -10.24
N ARG A 655 -1.51 19.63 -9.38
CA ARG A 655 -1.77 19.27 -7.99
C ARG A 655 -0.83 20.02 -7.08
N GLY A 656 -1.35 20.62 -6.03
CA GLY A 656 -0.60 21.31 -5.00
C GLY A 656 -0.92 20.69 -3.64
N ARG A 657 0.10 20.50 -2.81
CA ARG A 657 -0.03 20.01 -1.44
C ARG A 657 0.69 20.95 -0.49
N LEU A 658 0.04 21.31 0.60
CA LEU A 658 0.61 22.06 1.71
C LEU A 658 0.33 21.30 3.00
N ASN A 659 1.37 20.83 3.66
CA ASN A 659 1.25 20.12 4.93
C ASN A 659 1.96 20.92 6.01
N ILE A 660 1.20 21.33 7.02
CA ILE A 660 1.69 22.00 8.22
C ILE A 660 1.50 21.02 9.38
N LEU A 661 2.60 20.54 9.95
CA LEU A 661 2.64 19.49 10.97
C LEU A 661 3.08 20.14 12.28
N PHE A 662 2.12 20.50 13.13
CA PHE A 662 2.41 21.19 14.39
C PHE A 662 3.06 20.25 15.40
N THR A 663 2.51 19.04 15.49
CA THR A 663 3.03 17.88 16.23
C THR A 663 2.67 16.61 15.46
N PRO A 664 3.18 15.42 15.83
CA PRO A 664 2.68 14.16 15.27
C PRO A 664 1.17 13.93 15.45
N ASP A 665 0.54 14.65 16.37
CA ASP A 665 -0.88 14.53 16.73
C ASP A 665 -1.76 15.66 16.17
N ILE A 666 -1.18 16.76 15.67
CA ILE A 666 -1.92 17.91 15.13
C ILE A 666 -1.36 18.26 13.76
N THR A 667 -2.16 18.00 12.71
CA THR A 667 -1.74 18.20 11.32
C THR A 667 -2.78 18.99 10.54
N TRP A 668 -2.32 19.88 9.67
CA TRP A 668 -3.15 20.60 8.73
C TRP A 668 -2.66 20.35 7.30
N THR A 669 -3.46 19.64 6.53
CA THR A 669 -3.16 19.25 5.16
C THR A 669 -4.11 19.97 4.21
N THR A 670 -3.58 20.63 3.19
CA THR A 670 -4.36 21.23 2.10
C THR A 670 -3.93 20.63 0.78
N PHE A 671 -4.89 20.10 0.03
CA PHE A 671 -4.73 19.53 -1.28
C PHE A 671 -5.57 20.32 -2.29
N VAL A 672 -4.92 20.81 -3.33
CA VAL A 672 -5.54 21.52 -4.44
C VAL A 672 -5.28 20.74 -5.71
N GLN A 673 -6.30 20.54 -6.52
CA GLN A 673 -6.15 19.87 -7.80
C GLN A 673 -7.00 20.54 -8.87
N TYR A 674 -6.45 20.66 -10.09
CA TYR A 674 -7.13 21.18 -11.26
C TYR A 674 -6.91 20.23 -12.43
N ASP A 675 -7.97 20.00 -13.22
CA ASP A 675 -7.87 19.26 -14.47
C ASP A 675 -8.50 20.05 -15.63
N SER A 676 -7.81 20.07 -16.77
CA SER A 676 -8.25 20.86 -17.92
C SER A 676 -9.39 20.24 -18.73
N VAL A 677 -9.76 18.99 -18.47
CA VAL A 677 -10.81 18.26 -19.19
C VAL A 677 -12.18 18.61 -18.64
N SER A 678 -12.36 18.50 -17.32
CA SER A 678 -13.56 18.98 -16.63
C SER A 678 -13.57 20.50 -16.44
N GLN A 679 -12.40 21.13 -16.57
CA GLN A 679 -12.20 22.57 -16.32
C GLN A 679 -12.63 22.99 -14.91
N SER A 680 -12.43 22.09 -13.94
CA SER A 680 -12.75 22.35 -12.56
C SER A 680 -11.51 22.20 -11.68
N ALA A 681 -11.53 22.87 -10.54
CA ALA A 681 -10.57 22.70 -9.47
C ALA A 681 -11.29 22.24 -8.20
N GLY A 682 -10.64 21.38 -7.43
CA GLY A 682 -11.09 20.95 -6.12
C GLY A 682 -10.07 21.37 -5.06
N ILE A 683 -10.56 21.84 -3.92
CA ILE A 683 -9.76 22.16 -2.74
C ILE A 683 -10.28 21.29 -1.61
N ASN A 684 -9.38 20.53 -0.98
CA ASN A 684 -9.64 19.80 0.26
C ASN A 684 -8.64 20.32 1.31
N SER A 685 -9.13 20.83 2.43
CA SER A 685 -8.30 21.28 3.54
C SER A 685 -8.75 20.60 4.83
N LYS A 686 -7.88 19.78 5.41
CA LYS A 686 -8.15 18.95 6.59
C LYS A 686 -7.24 19.34 7.74
N LEU A 687 -7.81 19.81 8.84
CA LEU A 687 -7.16 19.88 10.14
C LEU A 687 -7.56 18.62 10.93
N GLN A 688 -6.56 17.87 11.39
CA GLN A 688 -6.73 16.68 12.21
C GLN A 688 -6.05 16.90 13.54
N TRP A 689 -6.76 16.60 14.62
CA TRP A 689 -6.24 16.55 15.97
C TRP A 689 -6.52 15.19 16.60
N ILE A 690 -5.46 14.43 16.83
CA ILE A 690 -5.45 13.19 17.59
C ILE A 690 -5.26 13.58 19.06
N VAL A 691 -6.33 13.57 19.86
CA VAL A 691 -6.24 13.92 21.29
C VAL A 691 -5.43 12.85 22.04
N GLN A 692 -5.70 11.59 21.67
CA GLN A 692 -4.94 10.39 22.01
C GLN A 692 -5.26 9.34 20.95
N PRO A 693 -4.45 8.27 20.79
CA PRO A 693 -4.77 7.20 19.86
C PRO A 693 -6.20 6.67 20.05
N GLY A 694 -6.99 6.60 18.97
CA GLY A 694 -8.42 6.26 18.97
C GLY A 694 -9.39 7.43 19.19
N ASN A 695 -8.91 8.64 19.50
CA ASN A 695 -9.74 9.82 19.75
C ASN A 695 -9.34 10.97 18.84
N THR A 696 -10.20 11.30 17.89
CA THR A 696 -9.88 12.21 16.79
C THR A 696 -10.93 13.28 16.61
N ILE A 697 -10.44 14.48 16.27
CA ILE A 697 -11.26 15.61 15.86
C ILE A 697 -10.79 16.03 14.47
N TYR A 698 -11.73 16.12 13.54
CA TYR A 698 -11.47 16.58 12.18
C TYR A 698 -12.25 17.86 11.90
N LEU A 699 -11.61 18.77 11.19
CA LEU A 699 -12.23 19.89 10.51
C LEU A 699 -11.83 19.84 9.04
N VAL A 700 -12.80 19.60 8.16
CA VAL A 700 -12.58 19.40 6.72
C VAL A 700 -13.35 20.45 5.95
N LEU A 701 -12.64 21.19 5.09
CA LEU A 701 -13.21 22.10 4.11
C LEU A 701 -13.03 21.51 2.72
N ASN A 702 -14.14 21.27 2.03
CA ASN A 702 -14.16 20.91 0.62
C ASN A 702 -14.74 22.06 -0.19
N GLN A 703 -14.11 22.42 -1.30
CA GLN A 703 -14.64 23.41 -2.24
C GLN A 703 -14.40 22.94 -3.66
N ASP A 704 -15.45 22.97 -4.49
CA ASP A 704 -15.31 22.80 -5.93
C ASP A 704 -15.48 24.15 -6.63
N VAL A 705 -14.63 24.37 -7.61
CA VAL A 705 -14.60 25.56 -8.44
C VAL A 705 -14.76 25.11 -9.88
N GLN A 706 -15.75 25.65 -10.58
CA GLN A 706 -16.01 25.34 -11.98
C GLN A 706 -15.82 26.58 -12.86
N ARG A 707 -15.39 26.36 -14.10
CA ARG A 707 -15.31 27.42 -15.10
C ARG A 707 -16.70 27.68 -15.71
N TYR A 708 -17.11 28.93 -15.67
CA TYR A 708 -18.32 29.46 -16.27
C TYR A 708 -17.97 30.42 -17.43
N GLY A 709 -18.35 30.04 -18.65
CA GLY A 709 -18.03 30.84 -19.85
C GLY A 709 -16.54 30.85 -20.21
N SER A 710 -16.08 31.88 -20.93
CA SER A 710 -14.70 31.93 -21.42
C SER A 710 -13.67 32.24 -20.33
N ASP A 711 -13.97 33.02 -19.28
CA ASP A 711 -12.93 33.56 -18.39
C ASP A 711 -13.30 33.66 -16.89
N GLN A 712 -14.42 33.08 -16.44
CA GLN A 712 -14.83 33.17 -15.04
C GLN A 712 -14.75 31.82 -14.34
N TYR A 713 -14.12 31.77 -13.18
CA TYR A 713 -14.18 30.65 -12.26
C TYR A 713 -15.08 31.04 -11.09
N ARG A 714 -16.00 30.15 -10.71
CA ARG A 714 -16.89 30.35 -9.56
C ARG A 714 -16.89 29.09 -8.71
N LEU A 715 -17.03 29.29 -7.40
CA LEU A 715 -17.33 28.21 -6.47
C LEU A 715 -18.68 27.60 -6.88
N SER A 716 -18.74 26.29 -7.07
CA SER A 716 -19.98 25.55 -7.30
C SER A 716 -20.53 25.01 -5.99
N SER A 717 -19.66 24.47 -5.13
CA SER A 717 -20.01 23.90 -3.83
C SER A 717 -18.98 24.26 -2.76
N SER A 718 -19.41 24.30 -1.51
CA SER A 718 -18.52 24.40 -0.35
C SER A 718 -19.11 23.65 0.82
N ASP A 719 -18.35 22.72 1.37
CA ASP A 719 -18.75 21.90 2.52
C ASP A 719 -17.73 22.08 3.64
N LEU A 720 -18.19 22.47 4.83
CA LEU A 720 -17.40 22.51 6.05
C LEU A 720 -17.92 21.44 7.01
N THR A 721 -17.13 20.39 7.21
CA THR A 721 -17.46 19.26 8.06
C THR A 721 -16.63 19.28 9.33
N THR A 722 -17.27 19.16 10.48
CA THR A 722 -16.62 18.85 11.75
C THR A 722 -17.02 17.44 12.16
N LYS A 723 -16.03 16.59 12.48
CA LYS A 723 -16.26 15.25 13.02
C LYS A 723 -15.53 15.08 14.35
N ILE A 724 -16.19 14.46 15.31
CA ILE A 724 -15.61 14.08 16.59
C ILE A 724 -15.88 12.59 16.79
N GLY A 725 -14.82 11.81 16.96
CA GLY A 725 -14.86 10.39 17.29
C GLY A 725 -14.12 10.10 18.59
N TRP A 726 -14.64 9.16 19.38
CA TRP A 726 -14.04 8.80 20.66
C TRP A 726 -14.12 7.29 20.87
N THR A 727 -13.00 6.65 21.19
CA THR A 727 -12.95 5.21 21.44
C THR A 727 -13.02 4.92 22.94
N PHE A 728 -13.96 4.07 23.34
CA PHE A 728 -14.10 3.52 24.68
C PHE A 728 -13.73 2.05 24.65
N ARG A 729 -12.75 1.63 25.46
CA ARG A 729 -12.21 0.27 25.48
C ARG A 729 -12.52 -0.40 26.82
N PHE A 730 -12.99 -1.64 26.80
CA PHE A 730 -13.39 -2.42 27.97
C PHE A 730 -12.64 -3.74 28.07
#